data_AF-A0A140NM00-F1
#
_entry.id   AF-A0A140NM00-F1
#
_cell.length_a   1.000
_cell.length_b   1.000
_cell.length_c   1.000
_cell.angle_alpha   90.00
_cell.angle_beta   90.00
_cell.angle_gamma   90.00
#
_symmetry.space_group_name_H-M   'P 1'
#
loop_
_entity.id
_entity.type
_entity.pdbx_description
1 polymer ?
#
loop_
_entity_poly.entity_id
_entity_poly.type
_entity_poly.pdbx_seq_one_letter_code
_entity_poly.pdbx_strand_id
1 'polypeptide(L)'
;MELADLMPFLTIIGGIIIVILGFFGLFKAFYIKVPQGTALIVNDMSSQPKVHFTGALVYPVIYKKEFMRISLLTLEVDRRGKDGLICQDNLRADITVAFYLRVNETTEDVLKVAKAIGVDRASDHQAVSTLFSAKFSEALKTVGKQFELSKLFEDRQNFRDRIVDVIGKDLNGYALEDVAIDYLEQTPKAALDPNNIFDSEGIRKITEITAIHNIETNQKERDQELAIQKKNVETREASLALERQQADAEARQKREIENIRAREQAETLRVQEEERLKAEQARIQTQQEIEIREENRMREVEVAQQNRTRAVAIEQERVNRARDLEIVAREREVELQRIEKEKALEEERKNISNVIRERVIVEKSVAQEEERIKEVREVSEADRLRQVTVINAQAEAEESLVRQVKKAEADEASAKHRAEEISTMAQAELEASAKQAEAKKRLAEGIEAEHAALGLAEARVRQATAEAEEKEGLVLANITAEKLLAEARGLKEKGLTEAQVLEAKALAEQQQGFAEAKVLEEKLAAQARGEEQQANAKEKLGLADAKVLEEKLAAQARGEGQLGAAQAEVIRQRLKAEADGLTDKFKSMDHLSDTARAHEEFRMRLEKEFEQAMASIDANKEIAREQADVLAAALTKTNIEIVGGDGSFFNTFSKALSLGKAVDGFMDKSSFAKESVEKLINRKDDKKIDIAALLKNPEVQDLINSFMAAKGANPQVKTVSAKPEAPTDDQL
;
A
#
# COMPACT_ATOMS: atom_id res chain seq x y z
N MET A 1 -74.10 -34.53 -80.41
CA MET A 1 -74.35 -33.08 -80.52
C MET A 1 -73.42 -32.56 -81.59
N GLU A 2 -73.96 -32.02 -82.67
CA GLU A 2 -73.14 -31.49 -83.77
C GLU A 2 -72.30 -30.31 -83.29
N LEU A 3 -71.14 -30.11 -83.90
CA LEU A 3 -70.20 -29.02 -83.55
C LEU A 3 -70.85 -27.63 -83.65
N ALA A 4 -71.94 -27.51 -84.45
CA ALA A 4 -72.74 -26.30 -84.63
C ALA A 4 -73.55 -25.91 -83.38
N ASP A 5 -74.05 -26.87 -82.60
CA ASP A 5 -74.82 -26.58 -81.38
C ASP A 5 -73.92 -26.22 -80.17
N LEU A 6 -72.65 -26.63 -80.21
CA LEU A 6 -71.67 -26.37 -79.15
C LEU A 6 -70.96 -25.00 -79.28
N MET A 7 -70.83 -24.49 -80.52
CA MET A 7 -70.19 -23.21 -80.86
C MET A 7 -70.73 -21.99 -80.10
N PRO A 8 -72.06 -21.72 -80.02
CA PRO A 8 -72.57 -20.57 -79.28
C PRO A 8 -72.29 -20.67 -77.78
N PHE A 9 -72.37 -21.86 -77.20
CA PHE A 9 -72.05 -22.10 -75.79
C PHE A 9 -70.58 -21.83 -75.48
N LEU A 10 -69.66 -22.27 -76.35
CA LEU A 10 -68.22 -21.98 -76.23
C LEU A 10 -67.88 -20.50 -76.37
N THR A 11 -68.58 -19.75 -77.24
CA THR A 11 -68.37 -18.29 -77.36
C THR A 11 -68.83 -17.52 -76.12
N ILE A 12 -69.95 -17.93 -75.50
CA ILE A 12 -70.44 -17.33 -74.26
C ILE A 12 -69.47 -17.65 -73.11
N ILE A 13 -69.03 -18.91 -72.99
CA ILE A 13 -68.04 -19.31 -72.00
C ILE A 13 -66.72 -18.55 -72.21
N GLY A 14 -66.23 -18.45 -73.45
CA GLY A 14 -65.04 -17.68 -73.79
C GLY A 14 -65.17 -16.19 -73.44
N GLY A 15 -66.32 -15.58 -73.73
CA GLY A 15 -66.62 -14.20 -73.34
C GLY A 15 -66.63 -13.98 -71.83
N ILE A 16 -67.24 -14.90 -71.07
CA ILE A 16 -67.24 -14.88 -69.61
C ILE A 16 -65.81 -15.00 -69.06
N ILE A 17 -65.01 -15.92 -69.62
CA ILE A 17 -63.60 -16.08 -69.22
C ILE A 17 -62.80 -14.81 -69.47
N ILE A 18 -63.00 -14.12 -70.61
CA ILE A 18 -62.33 -12.86 -70.93
C ILE A 18 -62.73 -11.75 -69.95
N VAL A 19 -64.02 -11.64 -69.60
CA VAL A 19 -64.50 -10.67 -68.61
C VAL A 19 -63.90 -10.95 -67.23
N ILE A 20 -63.85 -12.21 -66.81
CA ILE A 20 -63.24 -12.64 -65.54
C ILE A 20 -61.73 -12.32 -65.53
N LEU A 21 -61.00 -12.65 -66.60
CA LEU A 21 -59.58 -12.31 -66.74
C LEU A 21 -59.35 -10.80 -66.76
N GLY A 22 -60.24 -10.04 -67.41
CA GLY A 22 -60.25 -8.58 -67.38
C GLY A 22 -60.42 -8.04 -65.97
N PHE A 23 -61.34 -8.61 -65.18
CA PHE A 23 -61.54 -8.25 -63.78
C PHE A 23 -60.32 -8.56 -62.91
N PHE A 24 -59.71 -9.74 -63.07
CA PHE A 24 -58.46 -10.08 -62.38
C PHE A 24 -57.31 -9.14 -62.77
N GLY A 25 -57.22 -8.77 -64.05
CA GLY A 25 -56.26 -7.78 -64.53
C GLY A 25 -56.46 -6.41 -63.89
N LEU A 26 -57.71 -5.96 -63.79
CA LEU A 26 -58.09 -4.71 -63.13
C LEU A 26 -57.75 -4.74 -61.63
N PHE A 27 -58.10 -5.83 -60.94
CA PHE A 27 -57.80 -6.03 -59.53
C PHE A 27 -56.29 -6.03 -59.28
N LYS A 28 -55.51 -6.73 -60.11
CA LYS A 28 -54.04 -6.71 -60.04
C LYS A 28 -53.48 -5.31 -60.29
N ALA A 29 -54.05 -4.54 -61.21
CA ALA A 29 -53.59 -3.20 -61.54
C ALA A 29 -53.88 -2.18 -60.41
N PHE A 30 -55.00 -2.35 -59.70
CA PHE A 30 -55.45 -1.42 -58.65
C PHE A 30 -55.01 -1.83 -57.24
N TYR A 31 -54.62 -3.09 -57.03
CA TYR A 31 -54.15 -3.56 -55.74
C TYR A 31 -52.69 -3.15 -55.53
N ILE A 32 -52.49 -2.18 -54.64
CA ILE A 32 -51.17 -1.67 -54.29
C ILE A 32 -50.67 -2.40 -53.06
N LYS A 33 -49.57 -3.14 -53.21
CA LYS A 33 -48.86 -3.78 -52.10
C LYS A 33 -47.98 -2.76 -51.40
N VAL A 34 -47.96 -2.80 -50.07
CA VAL A 34 -47.16 -1.89 -49.25
C VAL A 34 -45.85 -2.60 -48.85
N PRO A 35 -44.68 -1.97 -49.09
CA PRO A 35 -43.43 -2.51 -48.57
C PRO A 35 -43.39 -2.42 -47.04
N GLN A 36 -42.70 -3.37 -46.41
CA GLN A 36 -42.53 -3.38 -44.95
C GLN A 36 -41.89 -2.08 -44.45
N GLY A 37 -42.29 -1.62 -43.26
CA GLY A 37 -41.82 -0.35 -42.69
C GLY A 37 -42.42 0.90 -43.35
N THR A 38 -43.47 0.76 -44.17
CA THR A 38 -44.21 1.87 -44.78
C THR A 38 -45.71 1.69 -44.49
N ALA A 39 -46.42 2.79 -44.27
CA ALA A 39 -47.87 2.83 -44.21
C ALA A 39 -48.42 3.48 -45.49
N LEU A 40 -49.44 2.87 -46.08
CA LEU A 40 -50.18 3.43 -47.20
C LEU A 40 -51.39 4.19 -46.66
N ILE A 41 -51.41 5.50 -46.89
CA ILE A 41 -52.53 6.37 -46.57
C ILE A 41 -53.33 6.56 -47.86
N VAL A 42 -54.59 6.14 -47.82
CA VAL A 42 -55.52 6.26 -48.95
C VAL A 42 -56.58 7.28 -48.57
N ASN A 43 -56.60 8.38 -49.30
CA ASN A 43 -57.68 9.36 -49.23
C ASN A 43 -58.79 8.92 -50.19
N ASP A 44 -59.85 8.32 -49.65
CA ASP A 44 -61.05 7.93 -50.38
C ASP A 44 -62.16 9.00 -50.23
N MET A 45 -63.37 8.71 -50.69
CA MET A 45 -64.53 9.63 -50.54
C MET A 45 -65.09 9.65 -49.10
N SER A 46 -64.42 9.04 -48.12
CA SER A 46 -64.85 9.01 -46.72
C SER A 46 -64.45 10.28 -45.97
N SER A 47 -64.96 10.44 -44.74
CA SER A 47 -64.67 11.59 -43.89
C SER A 47 -63.27 11.56 -43.27
N GLN A 48 -62.62 10.39 -43.22
CA GLN A 48 -61.26 10.23 -42.70
C GLN A 48 -60.44 9.34 -43.65
N PRO A 49 -59.19 9.73 -43.96
CA PRO A 49 -58.27 8.88 -44.73
C PRO A 49 -58.04 7.55 -44.01
N LYS A 50 -57.89 6.47 -44.78
CA LYS A 50 -57.64 5.12 -44.24
C LYS A 50 -56.17 4.76 -44.35
N VAL A 51 -55.66 4.08 -43.32
CA VAL A 51 -54.26 3.62 -43.25
C VAL A 51 -54.21 2.11 -43.43
N HIS A 52 -53.33 1.64 -44.29
CA HIS A 52 -53.13 0.23 -44.60
C HIS A 52 -51.64 -0.13 -44.54
N PHE A 53 -51.30 -1.22 -43.85
CA PHE A 53 -49.90 -1.67 -43.68
C PHE A 53 -49.49 -2.80 -44.63
N THR A 54 -50.44 -3.55 -45.20
CA THR A 54 -50.17 -4.72 -46.05
C THR A 54 -50.45 -4.44 -47.53
N GLY A 55 -51.62 -3.86 -47.82
CA GLY A 55 -52.07 -3.57 -49.17
C GLY A 55 -53.49 -3.05 -49.19
N ALA A 56 -53.81 -2.23 -50.19
CA ALA A 56 -55.15 -1.71 -50.39
C ALA A 56 -55.48 -1.60 -51.88
N LEU A 57 -56.77 -1.71 -52.19
CA LEU A 57 -57.28 -1.43 -53.52
C LEU A 57 -57.40 0.09 -53.68
N VAL A 58 -56.61 0.67 -54.59
CA VAL A 58 -56.58 2.12 -54.84
C VAL A 58 -57.04 2.39 -56.26
N TYR A 59 -58.20 3.05 -56.40
CA TYR A 59 -58.70 3.49 -57.70
C TYR A 59 -58.01 4.79 -58.11
N PRO A 60 -57.12 4.78 -59.13
CA PRO A 60 -56.20 5.89 -59.39
C PRO A 60 -56.86 7.22 -59.79
N VAL A 61 -58.13 7.18 -60.22
CA VAL A 61 -58.88 8.39 -60.64
C VAL A 61 -59.56 9.08 -59.45
N ILE A 62 -59.99 8.32 -58.43
CA ILE A 62 -60.83 8.83 -57.33
C ILE A 62 -60.01 8.97 -56.05
N TYR A 63 -59.03 8.08 -55.84
CA TYR A 63 -58.29 7.99 -54.57
C TYR A 63 -56.90 8.57 -54.71
N LYS A 64 -56.47 9.35 -53.72
CA LYS A 64 -55.07 9.76 -53.57
C LYS A 64 -54.36 8.73 -52.70
N LYS A 65 -53.22 8.22 -53.17
CA LYS A 65 -52.32 7.35 -52.39
C LYS A 65 -51.10 8.12 -51.93
N GLU A 66 -50.72 7.94 -50.68
CA GLU A 66 -49.50 8.51 -50.10
C GLU A 66 -48.80 7.42 -49.28
N PHE A 67 -47.47 7.34 -49.41
CA PHE A 67 -46.66 6.37 -48.68
C PHE A 67 -45.91 7.10 -47.58
N MET A 68 -46.07 6.66 -46.34
CA MET A 68 -45.38 7.23 -45.19
C MET A 68 -44.44 6.18 -44.59
N ARG A 69 -43.16 6.50 -44.43
CA ARG A 69 -42.22 5.59 -43.76
C ARG A 69 -42.51 5.58 -42.26
N ILE A 70 -42.66 4.40 -41.68
CA ILE A 70 -42.87 4.17 -40.24
C ILE A 70 -41.71 3.39 -39.61
N SER A 71 -40.65 3.14 -40.40
CA SER A 71 -39.39 2.57 -39.92
C SER A 71 -38.71 3.47 -38.90
N LEU A 72 -37.70 2.94 -38.22
CA LEU A 72 -36.89 3.68 -37.25
C LEU A 72 -36.11 4.82 -37.95
N LEU A 73 -36.13 6.00 -37.35
CA LEU A 73 -35.34 7.18 -37.70
C LEU A 73 -34.40 7.50 -36.56
N THR A 74 -33.12 7.65 -36.88
CA THR A 74 -32.10 8.14 -35.94
C THR A 74 -32.05 9.65 -36.02
N LEU A 75 -32.06 10.35 -34.89
CA LEU A 75 -31.84 11.79 -34.80
C LEU A 75 -30.70 12.08 -33.84
N GLU A 76 -29.66 12.74 -34.34
CA GLU A 76 -28.49 13.10 -33.53
C GLU A 76 -28.61 14.53 -33.03
N VAL A 77 -28.40 14.72 -31.74
CA VAL A 77 -28.29 16.04 -31.10
C VAL A 77 -26.90 16.19 -30.54
N ASP A 78 -26.17 17.15 -31.08
CA ASP A 78 -24.79 17.44 -30.71
C ASP A 78 -24.69 18.73 -29.88
N ARG A 79 -24.04 18.64 -28.72
CA ARG A 79 -23.86 19.73 -27.75
C ARG A 79 -22.43 19.71 -27.23
N ARG A 80 -21.55 20.51 -27.85
CA ARG A 80 -20.12 20.57 -27.53
C ARG A 80 -19.60 22.00 -27.37
N GLY A 81 -18.48 22.17 -26.68
CA GLY A 81 -17.85 23.46 -26.45
C GLY A 81 -18.76 24.42 -25.69
N LYS A 82 -18.99 25.62 -26.25
CA LYS A 82 -19.85 26.65 -25.65
C LYS A 82 -21.32 26.22 -25.50
N ASP A 83 -21.72 25.26 -26.31
CA ASP A 83 -23.06 24.70 -26.36
C ASP A 83 -23.21 23.42 -25.51
N GLY A 84 -22.15 23.00 -24.83
CA GLY A 84 -22.13 21.81 -23.99
C GLY A 84 -23.15 21.85 -22.85
N LEU A 85 -23.49 20.69 -22.34
CA LEU A 85 -24.49 20.48 -21.31
C LEU A 85 -23.98 20.97 -19.95
N ILE A 86 -24.74 21.85 -19.30
CA ILE A 86 -24.40 22.36 -17.96
C ILE A 86 -24.96 21.40 -16.91
N CYS A 87 -24.07 20.84 -16.10
CA CYS A 87 -24.39 19.92 -15.03
C CYS A 87 -24.82 20.64 -13.74
N GLN A 88 -25.28 19.88 -12.76
CA GLN A 88 -25.68 20.38 -11.43
C GLN A 88 -24.54 21.14 -10.74
N ASP A 89 -23.31 20.63 -10.88
CA ASP A 89 -22.07 21.16 -10.31
C ASP A 89 -21.47 22.33 -11.10
N ASN A 90 -22.20 22.88 -12.06
CA ASN A 90 -21.79 23.97 -12.96
C ASN A 90 -20.57 23.61 -13.83
N LEU A 91 -20.21 22.33 -13.92
CA LEU A 91 -19.29 21.83 -14.93
C LEU A 91 -20.04 21.63 -16.25
N ARG A 92 -19.31 21.77 -17.36
CA ARG A 92 -19.86 21.57 -18.69
C ARG A 92 -19.38 20.25 -19.28
N ALA A 93 -20.32 19.50 -19.85
CA ALA A 93 -20.07 18.24 -20.55
C ALA A 93 -20.34 18.39 -22.05
N ASP A 94 -19.41 17.91 -22.85
CA ASP A 94 -19.59 17.74 -24.28
C ASP A 94 -20.28 16.39 -24.51
N ILE A 95 -21.46 16.42 -25.14
CA ILE A 95 -22.30 15.23 -25.33
C ILE A 95 -22.89 15.17 -26.73
N THR A 96 -22.91 13.97 -27.30
CA THR A 96 -23.64 13.64 -28.54
C THR A 96 -24.59 12.50 -28.24
N VAL A 97 -25.89 12.73 -28.46
CA VAL A 97 -26.95 11.76 -28.16
C VAL A 97 -27.74 11.44 -29.43
N ALA A 98 -27.89 10.16 -29.72
CA ALA A 98 -28.72 9.63 -30.79
C ALA A 98 -30.07 9.18 -30.24
N PHE A 99 -31.15 9.76 -30.76
CA PHE A 99 -32.53 9.41 -30.45
C PHE A 99 -33.09 8.51 -31.55
N TYR A 100 -33.65 7.37 -31.18
CA TYR A 100 -34.28 6.44 -32.10
C TYR A 100 -35.79 6.63 -32.03
N LEU A 101 -36.38 7.20 -33.08
CA LEU A 101 -37.82 7.44 -33.18
C LEU A 101 -38.45 6.50 -34.19
N ARG A 102 -39.70 6.10 -33.95
CA ARG A 102 -40.54 5.47 -34.97
C ARG A 102 -41.98 5.96 -34.85
N VAL A 103 -42.78 5.73 -35.88
CA VAL A 103 -44.24 5.87 -35.78
C VAL A 103 -44.79 4.49 -35.43
N ASN A 104 -45.66 4.39 -34.41
CA ASN A 104 -46.28 3.11 -34.08
C ASN A 104 -47.16 2.63 -35.25
N GLU A 105 -47.29 1.31 -35.41
CA GLU A 105 -48.12 0.69 -36.45
C GLU A 105 -49.62 0.74 -36.10
N THR A 106 -50.09 1.88 -35.57
CA THR A 106 -51.50 2.13 -35.28
C THR A 106 -52.07 3.09 -36.31
N THR A 107 -53.35 2.92 -36.66
CA THR A 107 -54.02 3.81 -37.62
C THR A 107 -54.11 5.24 -37.09
N GLU A 108 -54.25 5.40 -35.78
CA GLU A 108 -54.39 6.69 -35.12
C GLU A 108 -53.08 7.49 -35.14
N ASP A 109 -51.96 6.88 -34.78
CA ASP A 109 -50.66 7.57 -34.72
C ASP A 109 -50.19 7.99 -36.12
N VAL A 110 -50.37 7.11 -37.11
CA VAL A 110 -50.05 7.42 -38.51
C VAL A 110 -50.86 8.61 -39.03
N LEU A 111 -52.17 8.66 -38.74
CA LEU A 111 -53.02 9.79 -39.13
C LEU A 111 -52.67 11.07 -38.37
N LYS A 112 -52.27 10.96 -37.10
CA LYS A 112 -51.85 12.11 -36.27
C LYS A 112 -50.59 12.76 -36.84
N VAL A 113 -49.57 11.95 -37.17
CA VAL A 113 -48.33 12.43 -37.81
C VAL A 113 -48.63 13.04 -39.18
N ALA A 114 -49.42 12.34 -40.00
CA ALA A 114 -49.77 12.82 -41.35
C ALA A 114 -50.51 14.17 -41.32
N LYS A 115 -51.40 14.40 -40.34
CA LYS A 115 -52.11 15.68 -40.17
C LYS A 115 -51.21 16.78 -39.61
N ALA A 116 -50.31 16.46 -38.67
CA ALA A 116 -49.49 17.45 -37.99
C ALA A 116 -48.33 17.97 -38.85
N ILE A 117 -47.66 17.09 -39.59
CA ILE A 117 -46.40 17.38 -40.29
C ILE A 117 -46.55 17.25 -41.81
N GLY A 118 -47.50 16.45 -42.28
CA GLY A 118 -47.66 16.08 -43.69
C GLY A 118 -46.86 14.82 -44.04
N VAL A 119 -47.39 14.00 -44.96
CA VAL A 119 -46.80 12.68 -45.30
C VAL A 119 -45.41 12.80 -45.92
N ASP A 120 -45.22 13.78 -46.80
CA ASP A 120 -43.94 14.02 -47.48
C ASP A 120 -42.84 14.43 -46.49
N ARG A 121 -43.16 15.33 -45.55
CA ARG A 121 -42.21 15.84 -44.55
C ARG A 121 -41.98 14.84 -43.42
N ALA A 122 -42.98 14.04 -43.05
CA ALA A 122 -42.83 12.99 -42.05
C ALA A 122 -41.85 11.89 -42.49
N SER A 123 -41.70 11.71 -43.81
CA SER A 123 -40.76 10.74 -44.37
C SER A 123 -39.35 11.32 -44.60
N ASP A 124 -39.17 12.64 -44.44
CA ASP A 124 -37.89 13.33 -44.63
C ASP A 124 -37.15 13.51 -43.29
N HIS A 125 -35.98 12.89 -43.19
CA HIS A 125 -35.14 12.93 -42.00
C HIS A 125 -34.77 14.37 -41.57
N GLN A 126 -34.47 15.25 -42.52
CA GLN A 126 -34.03 16.61 -42.19
C GLN A 126 -35.18 17.46 -41.63
N ALA A 127 -36.38 17.31 -42.19
CA ALA A 127 -37.58 17.96 -41.69
C ALA A 127 -37.93 17.52 -40.27
N VAL A 128 -37.87 16.20 -39.99
CA VAL A 128 -38.15 15.64 -38.66
C VAL A 128 -37.07 16.05 -37.65
N SER A 129 -35.79 16.07 -38.05
CA SER A 129 -34.68 16.56 -37.23
C SER A 129 -34.89 18.02 -36.80
N THR A 130 -35.23 18.90 -37.75
CA THR A 130 -35.47 20.32 -37.47
C THR A 130 -36.66 20.53 -36.52
N LEU A 131 -37.68 19.68 -36.60
CA LEU A 131 -38.87 19.77 -35.76
C LEU A 131 -38.59 19.42 -34.29
N PHE A 132 -37.79 18.38 -34.04
CA PHE A 132 -37.58 17.85 -32.69
C PHE A 132 -36.26 18.26 -32.04
N SER A 133 -35.28 18.77 -32.80
CA SER A 133 -33.96 19.16 -32.26
C SER A 133 -34.05 20.13 -31.08
N ALA A 134 -34.95 21.12 -31.15
CA ALA A 134 -35.17 22.07 -30.07
C ALA A 134 -35.76 21.39 -28.81
N LYS A 135 -36.75 20.49 -28.99
CA LYS A 135 -37.39 19.78 -27.87
C LYS A 135 -36.41 18.82 -27.18
N PHE A 136 -35.59 18.11 -27.96
CA PHE A 136 -34.58 17.21 -27.41
C PHE A 136 -33.42 17.96 -26.77
N SER A 137 -32.98 19.08 -27.36
CA SER A 137 -31.98 19.93 -26.73
C SER A 137 -32.47 20.48 -25.39
N GLU A 138 -33.75 20.83 -25.27
CA GLU A 138 -34.33 21.32 -24.01
C GLU A 138 -34.44 20.21 -22.95
N ALA A 139 -34.85 19.02 -23.36
CA ALA A 139 -34.87 17.85 -22.48
C ALA A 139 -33.47 17.51 -21.96
N LEU A 140 -32.47 17.49 -22.85
CA LEU A 140 -31.07 17.25 -22.46
C LEU A 140 -30.60 18.29 -21.44
N LYS A 141 -30.86 19.59 -21.66
CA LYS A 141 -30.52 20.65 -20.69
C LYS A 141 -31.19 20.47 -19.33
N THR A 142 -32.47 20.12 -19.35
CA THR A 142 -33.27 19.90 -18.14
C THR A 142 -32.72 18.75 -17.32
N VAL A 143 -32.46 17.61 -17.97
CA VAL A 143 -31.93 16.42 -17.29
C VAL A 143 -30.49 16.63 -16.86
N GLY A 144 -29.62 17.19 -17.71
CA GLY A 144 -28.23 17.43 -17.36
C GLY A 144 -28.05 18.27 -16.11
N LYS A 145 -28.93 19.27 -15.89
CA LYS A 145 -28.86 20.11 -14.69
C LYS A 145 -29.19 19.37 -13.39
N GLN A 146 -29.79 18.19 -13.47
CA GLN A 146 -30.13 17.34 -12.32
C GLN A 146 -28.99 16.42 -11.88
N PHE A 147 -27.93 16.28 -12.70
CA PHE A 147 -26.83 15.37 -12.44
C PHE A 147 -25.49 16.11 -12.32
N GLU A 148 -24.62 15.63 -11.44
CA GLU A 148 -23.20 16.02 -11.43
C GLU A 148 -22.44 15.39 -12.60
N LEU A 149 -21.36 16.04 -13.04
CA LEU A 149 -20.59 15.56 -14.19
C LEU A 149 -20.07 14.13 -14.00
N SER A 150 -19.55 13.80 -12.81
CA SER A 150 -19.04 12.46 -12.47
C SER A 150 -20.12 11.38 -12.61
N LYS A 151 -21.35 11.67 -12.17
CA LYS A 151 -22.49 10.74 -12.24
C LYS A 151 -22.91 10.43 -13.67
N LEU A 152 -22.70 11.34 -14.61
CA LEU A 152 -22.95 11.06 -16.03
C LEU A 152 -22.00 9.98 -16.60
N PHE A 153 -20.78 9.86 -16.06
CA PHE A 153 -19.85 8.79 -16.45
C PHE A 153 -20.13 7.47 -15.75
N GLU A 154 -20.50 7.52 -14.46
CA GLU A 154 -20.76 6.34 -13.63
C GLU A 154 -22.10 5.67 -13.95
N ASP A 155 -23.19 6.45 -14.09
CA ASP A 155 -24.56 5.95 -14.18
C ASP A 155 -25.29 6.45 -15.44
N ARG A 156 -24.80 5.98 -16.60
CA ARG A 156 -25.35 6.34 -17.92
C ARG A 156 -26.77 5.84 -18.17
N GLN A 157 -27.18 4.75 -17.52
CA GLN A 157 -28.53 4.20 -17.69
C GLN A 157 -29.57 5.15 -17.12
N ASN A 158 -29.33 5.60 -15.90
CA ASN A 158 -30.25 6.49 -15.20
C ASN A 158 -30.39 7.84 -15.92
N PHE A 159 -29.30 8.38 -16.47
CA PHE A 159 -29.37 9.58 -17.30
C PHE A 159 -30.24 9.37 -18.55
N ARG A 160 -30.12 8.22 -19.24
CA ARG A 160 -31.01 7.87 -20.37
C ARG A 160 -32.47 7.76 -19.96
N ASP A 161 -32.76 7.09 -18.85
CA ASP A 161 -34.13 6.90 -18.38
C ASP A 161 -34.80 8.24 -18.08
N ARG A 162 -34.08 9.15 -17.39
CA ARG A 162 -34.58 10.52 -17.15
C ARG A 162 -34.81 11.30 -18.44
N ILE A 163 -33.98 11.11 -19.47
CA ILE A 163 -34.20 11.73 -20.79
C ILE A 163 -35.51 11.24 -21.40
N VAL A 164 -35.74 9.92 -21.39
CA VAL A 164 -36.98 9.32 -21.91
C VAL A 164 -38.21 9.84 -21.15
N ASP A 165 -38.12 9.95 -19.82
CA ASP A 165 -39.20 10.45 -18.97
C ASP A 165 -39.55 11.92 -19.26
N VAL A 166 -38.55 12.80 -19.41
CA VAL A 166 -38.77 14.24 -19.68
C VAL A 166 -39.34 14.48 -21.09
N ILE A 167 -38.88 13.73 -22.09
CA ILE A 167 -39.40 13.84 -23.46
C ILE A 167 -40.84 13.33 -23.54
N GLY A 168 -41.17 12.31 -22.74
CA GLY A 168 -42.45 11.63 -22.71
C GLY A 168 -42.63 10.61 -23.83
N LYS A 169 -43.77 9.90 -23.82
CA LYS A 169 -44.05 8.78 -24.74
C LYS A 169 -44.71 9.17 -26.07
N ASP A 170 -45.28 10.38 -26.18
CA ASP A 170 -46.03 10.81 -27.39
C ASP A 170 -45.43 12.10 -27.96
N LEU A 171 -44.83 11.98 -29.14
CA LEU A 171 -44.21 13.04 -29.92
C LEU A 171 -45.04 13.35 -31.17
N ASN A 172 -46.29 13.77 -30.98
CA ASN A 172 -47.24 14.03 -32.09
C ASN A 172 -47.48 12.79 -32.96
N GLY A 173 -47.53 11.60 -32.34
CA GLY A 173 -47.66 10.30 -33.01
C GLY A 173 -46.34 9.61 -33.35
N TYR A 174 -45.18 10.25 -33.15
CA TYR A 174 -43.91 9.53 -33.03
C TYR A 174 -43.76 8.96 -31.62
N ALA A 175 -43.18 7.78 -31.52
CA ALA A 175 -42.74 7.15 -30.29
C ALA A 175 -41.21 7.13 -30.26
N LEU A 176 -40.65 7.44 -29.08
CA LEU A 176 -39.24 7.26 -28.80
C LEU A 176 -39.01 5.79 -28.44
N GLU A 177 -38.21 5.08 -29.24
CA GLU A 177 -37.90 3.67 -29.05
C GLU A 177 -36.71 3.48 -28.12
N ASP A 178 -35.64 4.25 -28.33
CA ASP A 178 -34.45 4.23 -27.49
C ASP A 178 -33.67 5.56 -27.57
N VAL A 179 -32.76 5.76 -26.62
CA VAL A 179 -31.79 6.86 -26.58
C VAL A 179 -30.41 6.25 -26.38
N ALA A 180 -29.44 6.65 -27.19
CA ALA A 180 -28.05 6.24 -27.01
C ALA A 180 -27.15 7.47 -26.87
N ILE A 181 -26.20 7.40 -25.92
CA ILE A 181 -25.18 8.42 -25.74
C ILE A 181 -23.95 7.94 -26.50
N ASP A 182 -23.66 8.59 -27.63
CA ASP A 182 -22.54 8.24 -28.50
C ASP A 182 -21.21 8.78 -27.94
N TYR A 183 -21.23 10.05 -27.54
CA TYR A 183 -20.07 10.75 -27.00
C TYR A 183 -20.42 11.45 -25.69
N LEU A 184 -19.54 11.37 -24.69
CA LEU A 184 -19.63 12.10 -23.44
C LEU A 184 -18.21 12.36 -22.91
N GLU A 185 -17.84 13.63 -22.83
CA GLU A 185 -16.58 14.09 -22.22
C GLU A 185 -16.79 15.39 -21.45
N GLN A 186 -15.81 15.76 -20.62
CA GLN A 186 -15.79 17.10 -20.04
C GLN A 186 -15.42 18.12 -21.13
N THR A 187 -16.13 19.25 -21.19
CA THR A 187 -15.73 20.35 -22.07
C THR A 187 -14.35 20.88 -21.66
N PRO A 188 -13.39 20.98 -22.60
CA PRO A 188 -12.04 21.43 -22.26
C PRO A 188 -12.05 22.88 -21.74
N LYS A 189 -11.17 23.20 -20.79
CA LYS A 189 -11.06 24.54 -20.17
C LYS A 189 -10.92 25.68 -21.18
N ALA A 190 -10.31 25.43 -22.33
CA ALA A 190 -10.13 26.41 -23.41
C ALA A 190 -11.44 26.82 -24.10
N ALA A 191 -12.47 25.99 -24.05
CA ALA A 191 -13.77 26.25 -24.67
C ALA A 191 -14.78 26.92 -23.71
N LEU A 192 -14.43 27.05 -22.43
CA LEU A 192 -15.24 27.73 -21.41
C LEU A 192 -15.04 29.25 -21.45
N ASP A 193 -16.09 30.03 -21.20
CA ASP A 193 -16.01 31.50 -21.21
C ASP A 193 -15.79 32.06 -19.79
N PRO A 194 -14.65 32.72 -19.50
CA PRO A 194 -14.39 33.33 -18.19
C PRO A 194 -15.32 34.50 -17.83
N ASN A 195 -16.09 35.03 -18.77
CA ASN A 195 -17.05 36.10 -18.50
C ASN A 195 -18.46 35.56 -18.16
N ASN A 196 -18.70 34.26 -18.36
CA ASN A 196 -19.96 33.62 -17.99
C ASN A 196 -19.90 33.12 -16.54
N ILE A 197 -20.95 33.40 -15.75
CA ILE A 197 -20.97 33.07 -14.31
C ILE A 197 -20.83 31.56 -14.08
N PHE A 198 -21.55 30.74 -14.83
CA PHE A 198 -21.52 29.28 -14.67
C PHE A 198 -20.16 28.69 -15.08
N ASP A 199 -19.63 29.13 -16.23
CA ASP A 199 -18.33 28.67 -16.70
C ASP A 199 -17.20 29.15 -15.77
N SER A 200 -17.32 30.34 -15.16
CA SER A 200 -16.36 30.86 -14.18
C SER A 200 -16.33 30.01 -12.91
N GLU A 201 -17.50 29.65 -12.39
CA GLU A 201 -17.61 28.73 -11.25
C GLU A 201 -17.06 27.34 -11.61
N GLY A 202 -17.36 26.85 -12.81
CA GLY A 202 -16.82 25.59 -13.33
C GLY A 202 -15.29 25.63 -13.44
N ILE A 203 -14.71 26.69 -14.02
CA ILE A 203 -13.26 26.90 -14.11
C ILE A 203 -12.62 26.91 -12.73
N ARG A 204 -13.22 27.61 -11.76
CA ARG A 204 -12.76 27.64 -10.37
C ARG A 204 -12.74 26.23 -9.79
N LYS A 205 -13.86 25.49 -9.91
CA LYS A 205 -14.00 24.15 -9.36
C LYS A 205 -13.03 23.15 -10.01
N ILE A 206 -12.87 23.17 -11.34
CA ILE A 206 -11.88 22.35 -12.06
C ILE A 206 -10.47 22.66 -11.54
N THR A 207 -10.14 23.94 -11.40
CA THR A 207 -8.81 24.37 -10.96
C THR A 207 -8.53 23.95 -9.51
N GLU A 208 -9.52 24.06 -8.63
CA GLU A 208 -9.43 23.63 -7.23
C GLU A 208 -9.22 22.12 -7.11
N ILE A 209 -10.08 21.31 -7.74
CA ILE A 209 -9.97 19.84 -7.71
C ILE A 209 -8.65 19.38 -8.33
N THR A 210 -8.25 19.96 -9.46
CA THR A 210 -6.98 19.63 -10.12
C THR A 210 -5.78 20.02 -9.24
N ALA A 211 -5.83 21.17 -8.55
CA ALA A 211 -4.78 21.58 -7.64
C ALA A 211 -4.65 20.63 -6.43
N ILE A 212 -5.77 20.22 -5.83
CA ILE A 212 -5.79 19.23 -4.74
C ILE A 212 -5.14 17.93 -5.21
N HIS A 213 -5.59 17.37 -6.34
CA HIS A 213 -5.03 16.14 -6.87
C HIS A 213 -3.55 16.26 -7.27
N ASN A 214 -3.13 17.40 -7.82
CA ASN A 214 -1.72 17.63 -8.13
C ASN A 214 -0.85 17.71 -6.88
N ILE A 215 -1.33 18.34 -5.80
CA ILE A 215 -0.63 18.39 -4.51
C ILE A 215 -0.55 16.98 -3.92
N GLU A 216 -1.65 16.23 -3.88
CA GLU A 216 -1.67 14.85 -3.40
C GLU A 216 -0.75 13.94 -4.22
N THR A 217 -0.76 14.09 -5.54
CA THR A 217 0.13 13.33 -6.44
C THR A 217 1.58 13.66 -6.15
N ASN A 218 1.91 14.95 -6.03
CA ASN A 218 3.27 15.39 -5.70
C ASN A 218 3.72 14.90 -4.32
N GLN A 219 2.86 14.96 -3.31
CA GLN A 219 3.15 14.42 -1.97
C GLN A 219 3.46 12.94 -2.03
N LYS A 220 2.61 12.14 -2.70
CA LYS A 220 2.83 10.70 -2.88
C LYS A 220 4.13 10.40 -3.63
N GLU A 221 4.44 11.17 -4.67
CA GLU A 221 5.71 11.05 -5.40
C GLU A 221 6.92 11.34 -4.50
N ARG A 222 6.88 12.41 -3.68
CA ARG A 222 7.97 12.77 -2.76
C ARG A 222 8.12 11.77 -1.62
N ASP A 223 7.01 11.28 -1.08
CA ASP A 223 7.02 10.25 -0.04
C ASP A 223 7.59 8.94 -0.59
N GLN A 224 7.23 8.57 -1.82
CA GLN A 224 7.80 7.43 -2.53
C GLN A 224 9.31 7.61 -2.75
N GLU A 225 9.77 8.77 -3.21
CA GLU A 225 11.20 9.08 -3.37
C GLU A 225 11.95 8.97 -2.03
N LEU A 226 11.40 9.54 -0.95
CA LEU A 226 11.98 9.49 0.38
C LEU A 226 12.05 8.06 0.91
N ALA A 227 11.00 7.26 0.71
CA ALA A 227 10.96 5.86 1.11
C ALA A 227 12.01 5.03 0.36
N ILE A 228 12.15 5.23 -0.96
CA ILE A 228 13.19 4.60 -1.76
C ILE A 228 14.58 5.03 -1.27
N GLN A 229 14.79 6.31 -1.03
CA GLN A 229 16.08 6.83 -0.56
C GLN A 229 16.45 6.29 0.81
N LYS A 230 15.51 6.26 1.77
CA LYS A 230 15.69 5.62 3.07
C LYS A 230 16.07 4.15 2.89
N LYS A 231 15.37 3.41 2.02
CA LYS A 231 15.67 2.00 1.79
C LYS A 231 17.03 1.78 1.16
N ASN A 232 17.45 2.67 0.26
CA ASN A 232 18.78 2.64 -0.33
C ASN A 232 19.87 2.92 0.71
N VAL A 233 19.66 3.87 1.62
CA VAL A 233 20.59 4.16 2.73
C VAL A 233 20.70 2.95 3.66
N GLU A 234 19.58 2.39 4.12
CA GLU A 234 19.56 1.17 4.94
C GLU A 234 20.30 0.01 4.25
N THR A 235 20.00 -0.23 2.97
CA THR A 235 20.64 -1.29 2.18
C THR A 235 22.14 -1.04 2.05
N ARG A 236 22.56 0.22 1.89
CA ARG A 236 23.97 0.59 1.79
C ARG A 236 24.69 0.39 3.13
N GLU A 237 24.11 0.83 4.24
CA GLU A 237 24.65 0.61 5.58
C GLU A 237 24.80 -0.88 5.89
N ALA A 238 23.76 -1.68 5.60
CA ALA A 238 23.81 -3.12 5.75
C ALA A 238 24.91 -3.77 4.87
N SER A 239 25.05 -3.31 3.61
CA SER A 239 26.09 -3.82 2.71
C SER A 239 27.50 -3.51 3.24
N LEU A 240 27.74 -2.31 3.76
CA LEU A 240 29.03 -1.91 4.33
C LEU A 240 29.34 -2.67 5.63
N ALA A 241 28.32 -2.95 6.45
CA ALA A 241 28.48 -3.76 7.64
C ALA A 241 28.88 -5.21 7.30
N LEU A 242 28.25 -5.80 6.29
CA LEU A 242 28.61 -7.13 5.78
C LEU A 242 30.01 -7.15 5.17
N GLU A 243 30.38 -6.13 4.40
CA GLU A 243 31.72 -6.00 3.80
C GLU A 243 32.81 -5.90 4.89
N ARG A 244 32.56 -5.11 5.94
CA ARG A 244 33.44 -5.07 7.11
C ARG A 244 33.54 -6.42 7.80
N GLN A 245 32.42 -7.13 7.99
CA GLN A 245 32.40 -8.45 8.61
C GLN A 245 33.17 -9.48 7.77
N GLN A 246 33.06 -9.41 6.44
CA GLN A 246 33.83 -10.23 5.51
C GLN A 246 35.32 -9.94 5.62
N ALA A 247 35.72 -8.66 5.59
CA ALA A 247 37.11 -8.26 5.73
C ALA A 247 37.72 -8.70 7.08
N ASP A 248 36.95 -8.58 8.17
CA ASP A 248 37.36 -9.04 9.50
C ASP A 248 37.51 -10.58 9.55
N ALA A 249 36.62 -11.32 8.91
CA ALA A 249 36.67 -12.78 8.81
C ALA A 249 37.87 -13.25 7.97
N GLU A 250 38.11 -12.64 6.81
CA GLU A 250 39.25 -12.93 5.94
C GLU A 250 40.57 -12.61 6.64
N ALA A 251 40.65 -11.48 7.36
CA ALA A 251 41.83 -11.11 8.14
C ALA A 251 42.09 -12.05 9.32
N ARG A 252 41.05 -12.65 9.92
CA ARG A 252 41.20 -13.68 10.95
C ARG A 252 41.67 -14.99 10.35
N GLN A 253 41.06 -15.45 9.27
CA GLN A 253 41.44 -16.68 8.57
C GLN A 253 42.90 -16.62 8.10
N LYS A 254 43.33 -15.48 7.52
CA LYS A 254 44.72 -15.29 7.11
C LYS A 254 45.70 -15.38 8.28
N ARG A 255 45.37 -14.76 9.43
CA ARG A 255 46.17 -14.85 10.67
C ARG A 255 46.24 -16.27 11.21
N GLU A 256 45.14 -17.03 11.18
CA GLU A 256 45.14 -18.43 11.60
C GLU A 256 46.00 -19.31 10.69
N ILE A 257 45.90 -19.13 9.36
CA ILE A 257 46.73 -19.86 8.40
C ILE A 257 48.22 -19.55 8.60
N GLU A 258 48.58 -18.28 8.82
CA GLU A 258 49.97 -17.88 9.07
C GLU A 258 50.48 -18.47 10.40
N ASN A 259 49.68 -18.47 11.46
CA ASN A 259 50.03 -19.10 12.74
C ASN A 259 50.21 -20.62 12.64
N ILE A 260 49.32 -21.32 11.92
CA ILE A 260 49.43 -22.77 11.69
C ILE A 260 50.69 -23.07 10.88
N ARG A 261 50.96 -22.33 9.79
CA ARG A 261 52.18 -22.49 8.99
C ARG A 261 53.45 -22.26 9.82
N ALA A 262 53.47 -21.23 10.66
CA ALA A 262 54.60 -20.95 11.54
C ALA A 262 54.83 -22.08 12.56
N ARG A 263 53.75 -22.66 13.12
CA ARG A 263 53.82 -23.78 14.06
C ARG A 263 54.30 -25.07 13.41
N GLU A 264 53.77 -25.41 12.25
CA GLU A 264 54.18 -26.59 11.47
C GLU A 264 55.65 -26.49 11.03
N GLN A 265 56.11 -25.30 10.61
CA GLN A 265 57.52 -25.08 10.29
C GLN A 265 58.41 -25.23 11.53
N ALA A 266 58.00 -24.71 12.68
CA ALA A 266 58.75 -24.85 13.93
C ALA A 266 58.84 -26.31 14.39
N GLU A 267 57.75 -27.08 14.31
CA GLU A 267 57.77 -28.52 14.62
C GLU A 267 58.62 -29.30 13.62
N THR A 268 58.55 -28.98 12.33
CA THR A 268 59.38 -29.64 11.30
C THR A 268 60.87 -29.41 11.59
N LEU A 269 61.27 -28.18 11.91
CA LEU A 269 62.64 -27.85 12.32
C LEU A 269 63.05 -28.57 13.61
N ARG A 270 62.16 -28.63 14.61
CA ARG A 270 62.40 -29.33 15.89
C ARG A 270 62.68 -30.81 15.66
N VAL A 271 61.85 -31.48 14.85
CA VAL A 271 62.00 -32.90 14.51
C VAL A 271 63.27 -33.14 13.70
N GLN A 272 63.62 -32.28 12.74
CA GLN A 272 64.86 -32.39 11.98
C GLN A 272 66.10 -32.32 12.88
N GLU A 273 66.13 -31.40 13.85
CA GLU A 273 67.25 -31.29 14.80
C GLU A 273 67.27 -32.44 15.81
N GLU A 274 66.11 -32.96 16.26
CA GLU A 274 66.04 -34.15 17.12
C GLU A 274 66.57 -35.41 16.41
N GLU A 275 66.21 -35.62 15.14
CA GLU A 275 66.72 -36.76 14.35
C GLU A 275 68.23 -36.61 14.07
N ARG A 276 68.71 -35.39 13.84
CA ARG A 276 70.14 -35.11 13.71
C ARG A 276 70.91 -35.42 14.99
N LEU A 277 70.38 -35.04 16.15
CA LEU A 277 70.98 -35.33 17.45
C LEU A 277 71.05 -36.83 17.71
N LYS A 278 69.99 -37.60 17.37
CA LYS A 278 70.02 -39.07 17.47
C LYS A 278 71.07 -39.69 16.54
N ALA A 279 71.19 -39.21 15.30
CA ALA A 279 72.17 -39.71 14.34
C ALA A 279 73.62 -39.46 14.82
N GLU A 280 73.90 -38.26 15.33
CA GLU A 280 75.22 -37.93 15.91
C GLU A 280 75.50 -38.76 17.18
N GLN A 281 74.51 -38.95 18.05
CA GLN A 281 74.68 -39.75 19.26
C GLN A 281 74.97 -41.22 18.96
N ALA A 282 74.29 -41.81 17.98
CA ALA A 282 74.56 -43.17 17.51
C ALA A 282 75.97 -43.30 16.91
N ARG A 283 76.42 -42.28 16.16
CA ARG A 283 77.79 -42.22 15.62
C ARG A 283 78.85 -42.14 16.72
N ILE A 284 78.62 -41.33 17.75
CA ILE A 284 79.54 -41.21 18.89
C ILE A 284 79.61 -42.53 19.68
N GLN A 285 78.46 -43.16 19.96
CA GLN A 285 78.43 -44.44 20.68
C GLN A 285 79.16 -45.55 19.92
N THR A 286 78.90 -45.68 18.62
CA THR A 286 79.60 -46.67 17.78
C THR A 286 81.11 -46.42 17.74
N GLN A 287 81.55 -45.17 17.66
CA GLN A 287 82.96 -44.81 17.73
C GLN A 287 83.59 -45.18 19.09
N GLN A 288 82.91 -44.87 20.20
CA GLN A 288 83.37 -45.22 21.54
C GLN A 288 83.50 -46.73 21.74
N GLU A 289 82.55 -47.53 21.25
CA GLU A 289 82.64 -49.00 21.35
C GLU A 289 83.82 -49.59 20.56
N ILE A 290 84.12 -49.03 19.39
CA ILE A 290 85.29 -49.44 18.59
C ILE A 290 86.58 -49.14 19.37
N GLU A 291 86.70 -47.92 19.89
CA GLU A 291 87.88 -47.49 20.66
C GLU A 291 88.09 -48.34 21.92
N ILE A 292 87.03 -48.63 22.68
CA ILE A 292 87.10 -49.50 23.88
C ILE A 292 87.53 -50.93 23.51
N ARG A 293 87.05 -51.48 22.38
CA ARG A 293 87.46 -52.82 21.94
C ARG A 293 88.92 -52.87 21.50
N GLU A 294 89.42 -51.82 20.85
CA GLU A 294 90.84 -51.72 20.51
C GLU A 294 91.72 -51.62 21.78
N GLU A 295 91.31 -50.80 22.76
CA GLU A 295 92.04 -50.65 24.02
C GLU A 295 92.08 -51.97 24.81
N ASN A 296 90.94 -52.67 24.92
CA ASN A 296 90.88 -53.97 25.59
C ASN A 296 91.79 -55.00 24.90
N ARG A 297 91.84 -55.02 23.56
CA ARG A 297 92.75 -55.91 22.82
C ARG A 297 94.21 -55.61 23.15
N MET A 298 94.60 -54.34 23.21
CA MET A 298 95.96 -53.95 23.59
C MET A 298 96.31 -54.38 25.01
N ARG A 299 95.35 -54.23 25.94
CA ARG A 299 95.51 -54.60 27.35
C ARG A 299 95.69 -56.10 27.56
N GLU A 300 94.98 -56.94 26.80
CA GLU A 300 95.15 -58.40 26.85
C GLU A 300 96.56 -58.84 26.41
N VAL A 301 97.12 -58.19 25.39
CA VAL A 301 98.49 -58.48 24.92
C VAL A 301 99.52 -58.12 26.01
N GLU A 302 99.35 -56.97 26.67
CA GLU A 302 100.28 -56.51 27.71
C GLU A 302 100.22 -57.41 28.97
N VAL A 303 99.02 -57.81 29.39
CA VAL A 303 98.81 -58.72 30.55
C VAL A 303 99.45 -60.09 30.30
N ALA A 304 99.40 -60.61 29.06
CA ALA A 304 100.06 -61.86 28.71
C ALA A 304 101.60 -61.78 28.85
N GLN A 305 102.21 -60.65 28.49
CA GLN A 305 103.64 -60.41 28.67
C GLN A 305 104.02 -60.29 30.15
N GLN A 306 103.23 -59.53 30.94
CA GLN A 306 103.52 -59.34 32.37
C GLN A 306 103.37 -60.64 33.18
N ASN A 307 102.37 -61.47 32.89
CA ASN A 307 102.18 -62.76 33.58
C ASN A 307 103.37 -63.71 33.38
N ARG A 308 103.98 -63.71 32.19
CA ARG A 308 105.20 -64.49 31.93
C ARG A 308 106.38 -64.04 32.79
N THR A 309 106.46 -62.74 33.07
CA THR A 309 107.52 -62.14 33.88
C THR A 309 107.31 -62.41 35.37
N ARG A 310 106.06 -62.34 35.84
CA ARG A 310 105.70 -62.59 37.26
C ARG A 310 105.91 -64.03 37.70
N ALA A 311 105.75 -65.01 36.81
CA ALA A 311 106.02 -66.42 37.14
C ALA A 311 107.47 -66.66 37.60
N VAL A 312 108.43 -65.92 37.05
CA VAL A 312 109.86 -66.04 37.41
C VAL A 312 110.16 -65.40 38.77
N ALA A 313 109.41 -64.38 39.19
CA ALA A 313 109.64 -63.67 40.46
C ALA A 313 109.06 -64.40 41.68
N ILE A 314 107.98 -65.17 41.52
CA ILE A 314 107.25 -65.83 42.62
C ILE A 314 108.04 -66.99 43.25
N GLU A 315 108.92 -67.65 42.51
CA GLU A 315 109.85 -68.66 43.06
C GLU A 315 110.81 -68.04 44.10
N GLN A 316 111.20 -66.77 43.91
CA GLN A 316 112.19 -66.11 44.77
C GLN A 316 111.60 -65.61 46.10
N GLU A 317 110.30 -65.28 46.15
CA GLU A 317 109.64 -64.66 47.33
C GLU A 317 109.14 -65.69 48.35
N ARG A 318 108.90 -66.93 47.93
CA ARG A 318 108.38 -68.02 48.80
C ARG A 318 109.30 -68.33 49.99
N VAL A 319 110.59 -68.07 49.87
CA VAL A 319 111.61 -68.31 50.91
C VAL A 319 111.52 -67.30 52.06
N ASN A 320 111.13 -66.05 51.78
CA ASN A 320 111.12 -65.00 52.80
C ASN A 320 109.88 -65.05 53.70
N ARG A 321 108.75 -65.51 53.16
CA ARG A 321 107.45 -65.56 53.86
C ARG A 321 107.40 -66.58 55.01
N ALA A 322 108.39 -67.47 55.11
CA ALA A 322 108.50 -68.43 56.22
C ALA A 322 108.98 -67.81 57.55
N ARG A 323 109.52 -66.59 57.55
CA ARG A 323 110.08 -65.96 58.77
C ARG A 323 109.10 -65.10 59.58
N ASP A 324 108.04 -64.56 58.96
CA ASP A 324 107.25 -63.48 59.58
C ASP A 324 105.95 -63.94 60.27
N LEU A 325 105.55 -65.21 60.11
CA LEU A 325 104.25 -65.72 60.60
C LEU A 325 104.21 -66.09 62.08
N GLU A 326 105.36 -66.16 62.78
CA GLU A 326 105.40 -66.59 64.19
C GLU A 326 104.96 -65.49 65.18
N ILE A 327 104.98 -64.21 64.77
CA ILE A 327 104.78 -63.07 65.70
C ILE A 327 103.30 -62.60 65.77
N VAL A 328 102.46 -62.88 64.77
CA VAL A 328 101.10 -62.29 64.65
C VAL A 328 99.98 -63.14 65.28
N ALA A 329 100.25 -64.41 65.60
CA ALA A 329 99.20 -65.36 66.00
C ALA A 329 98.65 -65.15 67.43
N ARG A 330 99.23 -64.29 68.27
CA ARG A 330 98.93 -64.26 69.71
C ARG A 330 97.93 -63.18 70.18
N GLU A 331 97.63 -62.14 69.39
CA GLU A 331 96.88 -60.97 69.91
C GLU A 331 95.41 -60.85 69.46
N ARG A 332 94.93 -61.64 68.48
CA ARG A 332 93.66 -61.35 67.77
C ARG A 332 92.40 -62.09 68.28
N GLU A 333 92.47 -62.85 69.36
CA GLU A 333 91.54 -63.99 69.54
C GLU A 333 90.17 -63.71 70.20
N VAL A 334 89.89 -62.72 71.07
CA VAL A 334 88.75 -62.95 72.04
C VAL A 334 87.57 -61.95 72.11
N GLU A 335 87.58 -60.69 71.62
CA GLU A 335 86.54 -59.73 72.05
C GLU A 335 85.26 -59.53 71.20
N LEU A 336 85.20 -59.85 69.91
CA LEU A 336 84.01 -59.51 69.09
C LEU A 336 82.83 -60.51 69.21
N GLN A 337 82.97 -61.55 70.04
CA GLN A 337 81.87 -62.45 70.44
C GLN A 337 80.87 -61.83 71.43
N ARG A 338 80.97 -60.53 71.77
CA ARG A 338 79.91 -59.79 72.48
C ARG A 338 78.87 -59.28 71.48
N ILE A 339 77.98 -60.17 71.06
CA ILE A 339 76.65 -60.32 71.67
C ILE A 339 75.70 -59.24 71.09
N GLU A 340 74.96 -59.50 70.02
CA GLU A 340 73.97 -60.57 69.81
C GLU A 340 72.78 -60.57 70.82
N LYS A 341 72.62 -59.58 71.71
CA LYS A 341 71.50 -59.56 72.70
C LYS A 341 70.35 -58.56 72.50
N GLU A 342 70.39 -57.65 71.53
CA GLU A 342 69.43 -56.52 71.52
C GLU A 342 68.20 -56.69 70.61
N LYS A 343 68.16 -57.69 69.73
CA LYS A 343 67.20 -57.72 68.60
C LYS A 343 65.84 -58.37 68.87
N ALA A 344 65.52 -58.76 70.11
CA ALA A 344 64.44 -59.71 70.42
C ALA A 344 63.09 -59.13 70.91
N LEU A 345 62.79 -57.82 70.78
CA LEU A 345 61.60 -57.21 71.45
C LEU A 345 60.49 -56.60 70.55
N GLU A 346 60.55 -56.68 69.21
CA GLU A 346 59.54 -56.01 68.35
C GLU A 346 58.45 -56.91 67.73
N GLU A 347 58.46 -58.23 67.96
CA GLU A 347 57.63 -59.16 67.17
C GLU A 347 56.22 -59.45 67.73
N GLU A 348 55.86 -59.02 68.95
CA GLU A 348 54.55 -59.31 69.57
C GLU A 348 53.46 -58.22 69.38
N ARG A 349 53.76 -57.05 68.79
CA ARG A 349 52.76 -55.95 68.67
C ARG A 349 51.79 -56.05 67.48
N LYS A 350 51.91 -57.06 66.60
CA LYS A 350 51.08 -57.16 65.38
C LYS A 350 49.87 -58.12 65.45
N ASN A 351 49.69 -58.92 66.50
CA ASN A 351 48.67 -59.99 66.51
C ASN A 351 47.34 -59.70 67.26
N ILE A 352 47.04 -58.46 67.68
CA ILE A 352 45.85 -58.15 68.53
C ILE A 352 44.74 -57.31 67.82
N SER A 353 44.80 -57.02 66.51
CA SER A 353 43.83 -56.09 65.87
C SER A 353 42.86 -56.66 64.82
N ASN A 354 42.76 -57.98 64.62
CA ASN A 354 41.98 -58.53 63.48
C ASN A 354 40.83 -59.49 63.83
N VAL A 355 40.27 -59.47 65.05
CA VAL A 355 39.12 -60.35 65.41
C VAL A 355 37.86 -59.60 65.88
N ILE A 356 37.80 -58.26 65.76
CA ILE A 356 36.60 -57.46 66.10
C ILE A 356 36.10 -56.69 64.87
N ARG A 357 35.72 -57.39 63.80
CA ARG A 357 35.05 -56.76 62.63
C ARG A 357 33.94 -57.58 61.96
N GLU A 358 33.59 -58.75 62.46
CA GLU A 358 32.63 -59.64 61.78
C GLU A 358 31.30 -59.88 62.54
N ARG A 359 30.89 -58.99 63.46
CA ARG A 359 29.58 -59.15 64.12
C ARG A 359 28.79 -57.88 64.45
N VAL A 360 28.98 -56.80 63.69
CA VAL A 360 28.22 -55.54 63.85
C VAL A 360 27.86 -54.90 62.49
N ILE A 361 27.39 -55.69 61.52
CA ILE A 361 26.94 -55.17 60.21
C ILE A 361 25.46 -55.46 59.92
N VAL A 362 24.77 -56.25 60.75
CA VAL A 362 23.37 -56.65 60.45
C VAL A 362 22.31 -55.90 61.28
N GLU A 363 22.68 -55.03 62.23
CA GLU A 363 21.69 -54.25 63.01
C GLU A 363 21.60 -52.76 62.59
N LYS A 364 22.49 -52.27 61.73
CA LYS A 364 22.53 -50.84 61.34
C LYS A 364 21.74 -50.51 60.06
N SER A 365 21.30 -51.51 59.28
CA SER A 365 20.62 -51.25 57.99
C SER A 365 19.11 -51.05 58.08
N VAL A 366 18.45 -51.47 59.17
CA VAL A 366 16.97 -51.39 59.27
C VAL A 366 16.50 -50.02 59.80
N ALA A 367 17.31 -49.32 60.59
CA ALA A 367 16.95 -48.01 61.15
C ALA A 367 17.13 -46.83 60.16
N GLN A 368 18.03 -46.95 59.17
CA GLN A 368 18.30 -45.86 58.22
C GLN A 368 17.20 -45.69 57.15
N GLU A 369 16.45 -46.74 56.83
CA GLU A 369 15.38 -46.66 55.82
C GLU A 369 14.05 -46.13 56.40
N GLU A 370 13.79 -46.30 57.71
CA GLU A 370 12.58 -45.75 58.34
C GLU A 370 12.66 -44.22 58.58
N GLU A 371 13.82 -43.66 58.91
CA GLU A 371 13.98 -42.20 59.08
C GLU A 371 13.87 -41.44 57.75
N ARG A 372 14.39 -42.02 56.66
CA ARG A 372 14.47 -41.36 55.35
C ARG A 372 13.09 -41.15 54.70
N ILE A 373 12.14 -42.04 54.99
CA ILE A 373 10.75 -41.90 54.52
C ILE A 373 10.00 -40.82 55.30
N LYS A 374 10.35 -40.59 56.58
CA LYS A 374 9.72 -39.59 57.44
C LYS A 374 10.17 -38.17 57.08
N GLU A 375 11.47 -38.00 56.81
CA GLU A 375 12.08 -36.73 56.41
C GLU A 375 11.49 -36.17 55.10
N VAL A 376 11.31 -37.01 54.08
CA VAL A 376 10.76 -36.58 52.77
C VAL A 376 9.32 -36.07 52.87
N ARG A 377 8.53 -36.62 53.80
CA ARG A 377 7.12 -36.27 53.96
C ARG A 377 6.95 -34.92 54.69
N GLU A 378 7.75 -34.67 55.72
CA GLU A 378 7.73 -33.40 56.48
C GLU A 378 8.31 -32.22 55.68
N VAL A 379 9.38 -32.45 54.90
CA VAL A 379 9.98 -31.39 54.04
C VAL A 379 9.03 -30.99 52.91
N SER A 380 8.33 -31.94 52.30
CA SER A 380 7.40 -31.66 51.18
C SER A 380 6.12 -30.92 51.58
N GLU A 381 5.69 -31.03 52.84
CA GLU A 381 4.55 -30.25 53.37
C GLU A 381 4.98 -28.84 53.78
N ALA A 382 6.16 -28.69 54.39
CA ALA A 382 6.71 -27.38 54.76
C ALA A 382 7.02 -26.51 53.54
N ASP A 383 7.58 -27.08 52.46
CA ASP A 383 7.91 -26.33 51.24
C ASP A 383 6.67 -25.86 50.49
N ARG A 384 5.60 -26.67 50.44
CA ARG A 384 4.31 -26.25 49.86
C ARG A 384 3.67 -25.12 50.64
N LEU A 385 3.69 -25.18 51.98
CA LEU A 385 3.12 -24.11 52.81
C LEU A 385 3.89 -22.79 52.65
N ARG A 386 5.22 -22.86 52.55
CA ARG A 386 6.07 -21.69 52.25
C ARG A 386 5.77 -21.11 50.87
N GLN A 387 5.60 -21.98 49.87
CA GLN A 387 5.33 -21.53 48.52
C GLN A 387 3.96 -20.84 48.42
N VAL A 388 2.94 -21.36 49.08
CA VAL A 388 1.61 -20.71 49.16
C VAL A 388 1.68 -19.36 49.88
N THR A 389 2.44 -19.25 50.97
CA THR A 389 2.57 -17.96 51.69
C THR A 389 3.34 -16.91 50.89
N VAL A 390 4.38 -17.30 50.14
CA VAL A 390 5.10 -16.38 49.23
C VAL A 390 4.22 -15.94 48.07
N ILE A 391 3.46 -16.86 47.46
CA ILE A 391 2.56 -16.54 46.35
C ILE A 391 1.45 -15.58 46.80
N ASN A 392 0.85 -15.81 47.98
CA ASN A 392 -0.17 -14.91 48.51
C ASN A 392 0.40 -13.52 48.85
N ALA A 393 1.61 -13.46 49.43
CA ALA A 393 2.28 -12.20 49.69
C ALA A 393 2.66 -11.45 48.40
N GLN A 394 3.05 -12.18 47.34
CA GLN A 394 3.31 -11.60 46.02
C GLN A 394 2.02 -11.09 45.36
N ALA A 395 0.93 -11.84 45.42
CA ALA A 395 -0.36 -11.43 44.86
C ALA A 395 -0.90 -10.15 45.54
N GLU A 396 -0.78 -10.04 46.87
CA GLU A 396 -1.23 -8.86 47.61
C GLU A 396 -0.32 -7.63 47.33
N ALA A 397 0.99 -7.84 47.17
CA ALA A 397 1.92 -6.80 46.75
C ALA A 397 1.64 -6.33 45.31
N GLU A 398 1.40 -7.24 44.37
CA GLU A 398 1.04 -6.92 42.98
C GLU A 398 -0.31 -6.19 42.90
N GLU A 399 -1.32 -6.61 43.66
CA GLU A 399 -2.60 -5.90 43.71
C GLU A 399 -2.44 -4.47 44.22
N SER A 400 -1.64 -4.28 45.28
CA SER A 400 -1.35 -2.94 45.84
C SER A 400 -0.58 -2.05 44.85
N LEU A 401 0.38 -2.62 44.12
CA LEU A 401 1.16 -1.93 43.10
C LEU A 401 0.26 -1.50 41.93
N VAL A 402 -0.56 -2.43 41.40
CA VAL A 402 -1.49 -2.14 40.31
C VAL A 402 -2.49 -1.07 40.72
N ARG A 403 -3.00 -1.11 41.95
CA ARG A 403 -3.91 -0.08 42.47
C ARG A 403 -3.24 1.29 42.58
N GLN A 404 -1.99 1.36 43.01
CA GLN A 404 -1.24 2.61 43.10
C GLN A 404 -0.87 3.16 41.72
N VAL A 405 -0.43 2.31 40.78
CA VAL A 405 -0.12 2.70 39.40
C VAL A 405 -1.38 3.21 38.69
N LYS A 406 -2.50 2.47 38.77
CA LYS A 406 -3.78 2.90 38.18
C LYS A 406 -4.29 4.21 38.78
N LYS A 407 -4.08 4.43 40.07
CA LYS A 407 -4.43 5.70 40.72
C LYS A 407 -3.54 6.85 40.23
N ALA A 408 -2.22 6.62 40.13
CA ALA A 408 -1.29 7.61 39.60
C ALA A 408 -1.55 7.94 38.12
N GLU A 409 -1.86 6.94 37.29
CA GLU A 409 -2.25 7.12 35.89
C GLU A 409 -3.57 7.92 35.76
N ALA A 410 -4.56 7.63 36.63
CA ALA A 410 -5.80 8.37 36.66
C ALA A 410 -5.60 9.84 37.10
N ASP A 411 -4.73 10.06 38.10
CA ASP A 411 -4.38 11.41 38.58
C ASP A 411 -3.59 12.19 37.51
N GLU A 412 -2.68 11.54 36.76
CA GLU A 412 -1.94 12.15 35.64
C GLU A 412 -2.88 12.53 34.48
N ALA A 413 -3.79 11.62 34.10
CA ALA A 413 -4.80 11.90 33.07
C ALA A 413 -5.71 13.06 33.48
N SER A 414 -6.14 13.12 34.74
CA SER A 414 -6.93 14.23 35.29
C SER A 414 -6.17 15.56 35.26
N ALA A 415 -4.87 15.55 35.60
CA ALA A 415 -4.02 16.73 35.53
C ALA A 415 -3.82 17.21 34.08
N LYS A 416 -3.63 16.29 33.12
CA LYS A 416 -3.52 16.60 31.69
C LYS A 416 -4.80 17.24 31.15
N HIS A 417 -5.97 16.66 31.43
CA HIS A 417 -7.24 17.24 30.98
C HIS A 417 -7.52 18.60 31.61
N ARG A 418 -7.17 18.83 32.88
CA ARG A 418 -7.25 20.17 33.49
C ARG A 418 -6.31 21.17 32.85
N ALA A 419 -5.08 20.76 32.49
CA ALA A 419 -4.14 21.62 31.79
C ALA A 419 -4.63 21.98 30.37
N GLU A 420 -5.19 20.99 29.66
CA GLU A 420 -5.82 21.19 28.35
C GLU A 420 -7.02 22.13 28.46
N GLU A 421 -7.93 21.93 29.42
CA GLU A 421 -9.08 22.80 29.67
C GLU A 421 -8.65 24.26 29.88
N ILE A 422 -7.64 24.50 30.73
CA ILE A 422 -7.10 25.84 30.98
C ILE A 422 -6.48 26.43 29.70
N SER A 423 -5.71 25.64 28.94
CA SER A 423 -5.11 26.12 27.68
C SER A 423 -6.16 26.45 26.63
N THR A 424 -7.25 25.67 26.57
CA THR A 424 -8.35 25.86 25.62
C THR A 424 -9.15 27.09 25.99
N MET A 425 -9.42 27.31 27.29
CA MET A 425 -10.04 28.54 27.78
C MET A 425 -9.16 29.78 27.53
N ALA A 426 -7.86 29.69 27.80
CA ALA A 426 -6.93 30.79 27.54
C ALA A 426 -6.83 31.13 26.04
N GLN A 427 -6.83 30.12 25.17
CA GLN A 427 -6.84 30.31 23.72
C GLN A 427 -8.16 30.93 23.24
N ALA A 428 -9.30 30.47 23.77
CA ALA A 428 -10.60 31.04 23.48
C ALA A 428 -10.70 32.52 23.93
N GLU A 429 -10.15 32.87 25.10
CA GLU A 429 -10.08 34.25 25.58
C GLU A 429 -9.17 35.13 24.72
N LEU A 430 -8.03 34.59 24.27
CA LEU A 430 -7.11 35.29 23.37
C LEU A 430 -7.76 35.56 22.01
N GLU A 431 -8.44 34.57 21.44
CA GLU A 431 -9.17 34.72 20.17
C GLU A 431 -10.37 35.66 20.30
N ALA A 432 -11.12 35.59 21.41
CA ALA A 432 -12.20 36.54 21.68
C ALA A 432 -11.66 37.97 21.80
N SER A 433 -10.55 38.16 22.50
CA SER A 433 -9.88 39.46 22.63
C SER A 433 -9.34 39.98 21.29
N ALA A 434 -8.75 39.11 20.47
CA ALA A 434 -8.27 39.45 19.14
C ALA A 434 -9.43 39.88 18.22
N LYS A 435 -10.54 39.13 18.21
CA LYS A 435 -11.74 39.49 17.44
C LYS A 435 -12.36 40.79 17.91
N GLN A 436 -12.40 41.05 19.22
CA GLN A 436 -12.85 42.34 19.76
C GLN A 436 -11.92 43.49 19.36
N ALA A 437 -10.60 43.27 19.35
CA ALA A 437 -9.63 44.27 18.90
C ALA A 437 -9.80 44.57 17.41
N GLU A 438 -9.99 43.55 16.58
CA GLU A 438 -10.22 43.70 15.14
C GLU A 438 -11.56 44.40 14.85
N ALA A 439 -12.62 44.08 15.60
CA ALA A 439 -13.90 44.77 15.53
C ALA A 439 -13.77 46.26 15.90
N LYS A 440 -13.03 46.58 16.97
CA LYS A 440 -12.72 47.97 17.35
C LYS A 440 -11.89 48.69 16.29
N LYS A 441 -10.92 48.00 15.66
CA LYS A 441 -10.11 48.57 14.58
C LYS A 441 -10.99 48.90 13.36
N ARG A 442 -11.86 47.98 12.94
CA ARG A 442 -12.82 48.22 11.86
C ARG A 442 -13.81 49.36 12.19
N LEU A 443 -14.28 49.45 13.43
CA LEU A 443 -15.10 50.59 13.88
C LEU A 443 -14.33 51.91 13.82
N ALA A 444 -13.06 51.92 14.24
CA ALA A 444 -12.21 53.11 14.16
C ALA A 444 -11.95 53.52 12.70
N GLU A 445 -11.67 52.57 11.80
CA GLU A 445 -11.53 52.82 10.35
C GLU A 445 -12.85 53.34 9.74
N GLY A 446 -14.00 52.83 10.19
CA GLY A 446 -15.31 53.33 9.77
C GLY A 446 -15.56 54.78 10.22
N ILE A 447 -15.23 55.10 11.47
CA ILE A 447 -15.31 56.47 12.01
C ILE A 447 -14.34 57.41 11.28
N GLU A 448 -13.12 56.95 10.99
CA GLU A 448 -12.13 57.71 10.21
C GLU A 448 -12.64 57.97 8.79
N ALA A 449 -13.28 57.00 8.15
CA ALA A 449 -13.90 57.16 6.83
C ALA A 449 -15.09 58.13 6.84
N GLU A 450 -15.94 58.10 7.88
CA GLU A 450 -17.03 59.07 8.05
C GLU A 450 -16.51 60.50 8.25
N HIS A 451 -15.50 60.67 9.11
CA HIS A 451 -14.86 61.97 9.31
C HIS A 451 -14.09 62.45 8.07
N ALA A 452 -13.44 61.55 7.33
CA ALA A 452 -12.79 61.89 6.06
C ALA A 452 -13.80 62.30 4.99
N ALA A 453 -14.98 61.68 4.93
CA ALA A 453 -16.05 62.07 4.02
C ALA A 453 -16.61 63.46 4.37
N LEU A 454 -16.83 63.76 5.66
CA LEU A 454 -17.21 65.09 6.14
C LEU A 454 -16.10 66.13 5.86
N GLY A 455 -14.85 65.80 6.14
CA GLY A 455 -13.69 66.67 5.88
C GLY A 455 -13.47 66.96 4.39
N LEU A 456 -13.67 65.97 3.51
CA LEU A 456 -13.65 66.17 2.06
C LEU A 456 -14.82 67.02 1.56
N ALA A 457 -16.01 66.88 2.17
CA ALA A 457 -17.14 67.74 1.88
C ALA A 457 -16.88 69.19 2.32
N GLU A 458 -16.37 69.41 3.53
CA GLU A 458 -15.95 70.73 4.03
C GLU A 458 -14.82 71.32 3.20
N ALA A 459 -13.83 70.53 2.78
CA ALA A 459 -12.74 70.97 1.92
C ALA A 459 -13.24 71.39 0.53
N ARG A 460 -14.21 70.66 -0.05
CA ARG A 460 -14.85 71.05 -1.32
C ARG A 460 -15.70 72.31 -1.19
N VAL A 461 -16.42 72.47 -0.08
CA VAL A 461 -17.14 73.72 0.22
C VAL A 461 -16.14 74.87 0.36
N ARG A 462 -15.02 74.66 1.05
CA ARG A 462 -13.98 75.67 1.23
C ARG A 462 -13.25 76.02 -0.07
N GLN A 463 -13.03 75.05 -0.95
CA GLN A 463 -12.51 75.29 -2.30
C GLN A 463 -13.50 76.08 -3.15
N ALA A 464 -14.79 75.73 -3.11
CA ALA A 464 -15.83 76.48 -3.81
C ALA A 464 -16.00 77.91 -3.28
N THR A 465 -15.88 78.13 -1.96
CA THR A 465 -15.86 79.48 -1.40
C THR A 465 -14.59 80.24 -1.76
N ALA A 466 -13.43 79.58 -1.79
CA ALA A 466 -12.18 80.21 -2.19
C ALA A 466 -12.18 80.58 -3.69
N GLU A 467 -12.76 79.76 -4.57
CA GLU A 467 -12.95 80.11 -6.00
C GLU A 467 -13.95 81.27 -6.19
N ALA A 468 -14.96 81.38 -5.32
CA ALA A 468 -15.88 82.52 -5.32
C ALA A 468 -15.18 83.80 -4.85
N GLU A 469 -14.40 83.71 -3.76
CA GLU A 469 -13.57 84.81 -3.25
C GLU A 469 -12.45 85.20 -4.23
N GLU A 470 -11.86 84.27 -4.97
CA GLU A 470 -10.87 84.56 -6.01
C GLU A 470 -11.51 85.34 -7.17
N LYS A 471 -12.74 85.00 -7.56
CA LYS A 471 -13.48 85.74 -8.59
C LYS A 471 -13.89 87.13 -8.12
N GLU A 472 -14.31 87.29 -6.87
CA GLU A 472 -14.57 88.62 -6.27
C GLU A 472 -13.26 89.42 -6.09
N GLY A 473 -12.19 88.74 -5.70
CA GLY A 473 -10.85 89.26 -5.53
C GLY A 473 -10.24 89.74 -6.85
N LEU A 474 -10.49 89.06 -7.97
CA LEU A 474 -10.09 89.50 -9.32
C LEU A 474 -10.83 90.76 -9.77
N VAL A 475 -12.11 90.90 -9.39
CA VAL A 475 -12.90 92.12 -9.66
C VAL A 475 -12.38 93.28 -8.82
N LEU A 476 -12.11 93.06 -7.54
CA LEU A 476 -11.52 94.06 -6.63
C LEU A 476 -10.07 94.39 -6.99
N ALA A 477 -9.29 93.41 -7.46
CA ALA A 477 -7.92 93.57 -7.94
C ALA A 477 -7.86 94.41 -9.21
N ASN A 478 -8.82 94.25 -10.13
CA ASN A 478 -8.91 95.11 -11.31
C ASN A 478 -9.27 96.55 -10.94
N ILE A 479 -10.19 96.75 -9.99
CA ILE A 479 -10.56 98.09 -9.48
C ILE A 479 -9.40 98.76 -8.72
N THR A 480 -8.60 97.98 -7.97
CA THR A 480 -7.45 98.47 -7.21
C THR A 480 -6.20 98.64 -8.07
N ALA A 481 -5.99 97.81 -9.11
CA ALA A 481 -4.93 98.00 -10.08
C ALA A 481 -5.09 99.32 -10.86
N GLU A 482 -6.33 99.70 -11.20
CA GLU A 482 -6.61 101.02 -11.79
C GLU A 482 -6.35 102.18 -10.81
N LYS A 483 -6.59 101.99 -9.50
CA LYS A 483 -6.25 102.99 -8.47
C LYS A 483 -4.75 103.08 -8.19
N LEU A 484 -4.04 101.96 -8.12
CA LEU A 484 -2.61 101.89 -7.78
C LEU A 484 -1.71 102.32 -8.95
N LEU A 485 -2.17 102.22 -10.20
CA LEU A 485 -1.53 102.84 -11.36
C LEU A 485 -1.55 104.39 -11.30
N ALA A 486 -2.48 104.98 -10.54
CA ALA A 486 -2.51 106.43 -10.29
C ALA A 486 -1.59 106.85 -9.12
N GLU A 487 -1.27 105.96 -8.19
CA GLU A 487 -0.43 106.25 -7.01
C GLU A 487 1.05 105.90 -7.21
N ALA A 488 1.39 105.01 -8.15
CA ALA A 488 2.77 104.58 -8.44
C ALA A 488 3.68 105.64 -9.11
N ARG A 489 3.25 106.91 -9.23
CA ARG A 489 4.10 108.04 -9.61
C ARG A 489 4.76 108.76 -8.42
N GLY A 490 4.47 108.39 -7.18
CA GLY A 490 5.08 108.97 -6.00
C GLY A 490 5.93 107.98 -5.22
N LEU A 491 7.24 108.24 -5.14
CA LEU A 491 8.10 107.82 -4.03
C LEU A 491 8.67 106.38 -4.07
N LYS A 492 9.53 106.14 -5.08
CA LYS A 492 10.77 105.39 -4.87
C LYS A 492 11.67 106.21 -3.95
N GLU A 493 11.85 105.81 -2.69
CA GLU A 493 13.11 106.05 -1.96
C GLU A 493 13.19 105.32 -0.60
N LYS A 494 14.43 104.90 -0.29
CA LYS A 494 15.01 104.37 0.97
C LYS A 494 14.86 102.86 1.21
N GLY A 495 15.93 102.11 1.50
CA GLY A 495 17.35 102.45 1.66
C GLY A 495 18.05 101.46 2.59
N LEU A 496 19.29 101.09 2.20
CA LEU A 496 20.43 100.68 3.05
C LEU A 496 20.35 99.25 3.64
N THR A 497 21.40 98.41 3.69
CA THR A 497 22.85 98.65 3.63
C THR A 497 23.62 97.33 3.49
N GLU A 498 24.53 97.25 2.51
CA GLU A 498 25.49 96.16 2.25
C GLU A 498 26.85 96.37 2.95
N ALA A 499 26.94 97.15 4.01
CA ALA A 499 28.23 97.55 4.58
C ALA A 499 28.63 96.81 5.89
N GLN A 500 28.23 95.55 6.07
CA GLN A 500 28.82 94.68 7.11
C GLN A 500 29.32 93.32 6.57
N VAL A 501 29.59 93.27 5.26
CA VAL A 501 30.87 92.81 4.69
C VAL A 501 31.60 91.71 5.46
N LEU A 502 32.38 92.10 6.46
CA LEU A 502 33.74 91.59 6.50
C LEU A 502 34.15 90.85 7.78
N GLU A 503 33.37 90.90 8.86
CA GLU A 503 33.76 90.21 10.11
C GLU A 503 33.33 88.73 10.14
N ALA A 504 32.24 88.36 9.47
CA ALA A 504 31.71 86.99 9.53
C ALA A 504 32.52 85.96 8.74
N LYS A 505 33.35 86.39 7.77
CA LYS A 505 34.11 85.47 6.91
C LYS A 505 35.39 84.92 7.56
N ALA A 506 35.92 85.57 8.59
CA ALA A 506 37.13 85.11 9.27
C ALA A 506 36.88 83.98 10.30
N LEU A 507 35.63 83.81 10.77
CA LEU A 507 35.25 82.75 11.73
C LEU A 507 34.84 81.43 11.07
N ALA A 508 34.53 81.44 9.77
CA ALA A 508 34.01 80.27 9.05
C ALA A 508 35.10 79.26 8.65
N GLU A 509 36.32 79.72 8.33
CA GLU A 509 37.40 78.82 7.89
C GLU A 509 38.02 78.00 9.02
N GLN A 510 37.96 78.47 10.28
CA GLN A 510 38.47 77.71 11.42
C GLN A 510 37.51 76.58 11.87
N GLN A 511 36.21 76.69 11.56
CA GLN A 511 35.21 75.67 11.90
C GLN A 511 35.08 74.55 10.85
N GLN A 512 35.52 74.78 9.61
CA GLN A 512 35.51 73.73 8.58
C GLN A 512 36.54 72.62 8.87
N GLY A 513 37.71 72.94 9.43
CA GLY A 513 38.72 71.95 9.81
C GLY A 513 38.33 71.03 10.98
N PHE A 514 37.49 71.49 11.90
CA PHE A 514 37.00 70.68 13.04
C PHE A 514 35.72 69.89 12.72
N ALA A 515 34.96 70.28 11.69
CA ALA A 515 33.75 69.58 11.27
C ALA A 515 34.08 68.29 10.48
N GLU A 516 35.11 68.30 9.62
CA GLU A 516 35.47 67.13 8.81
C GLU A 516 36.04 65.97 9.64
N ALA A 517 36.78 66.26 10.72
CA ALA A 517 37.29 65.25 11.63
C ALA A 517 36.20 64.59 12.51
N LYS A 518 35.23 65.38 13.00
CA LYS A 518 34.08 64.85 13.76
C LYS A 518 33.15 64.01 12.90
N VAL A 519 32.91 64.42 11.64
CA VAL A 519 32.04 63.67 10.71
C VAL A 519 32.66 62.32 10.32
N LEU A 520 33.99 62.20 10.29
CA LEU A 520 34.68 60.94 10.05
C LEU A 520 34.60 59.99 11.27
N GLU A 521 34.80 60.52 12.47
CA GLU A 521 34.71 59.76 13.73
C GLU A 521 33.27 59.27 13.99
N GLU A 522 32.28 60.11 13.71
CA GLU A 522 30.85 59.78 13.88
C GLU A 522 30.36 58.79 12.81
N LYS A 523 30.90 58.82 11.58
CA LYS A 523 30.66 57.79 10.56
C LYS A 523 31.24 56.43 10.93
N LEU A 524 32.47 56.39 11.47
CA LEU A 524 33.10 55.14 11.89
C LEU A 524 32.43 54.56 13.16
N ALA A 525 32.00 55.42 14.09
CA ALA A 525 31.21 55.00 15.25
C ALA A 525 29.78 54.54 14.88
N ALA A 526 29.17 55.13 13.85
CA ALA A 526 27.88 54.68 13.32
C ALA A 526 27.99 53.35 12.55
N GLN A 527 29.08 53.11 11.81
CA GLN A 527 29.35 51.82 11.17
C GLN A 527 29.62 50.71 12.18
N ALA A 528 30.43 50.97 13.22
CA ALA A 528 30.69 50.01 14.29
C ALA A 528 29.41 49.64 15.07
N ARG A 529 28.55 50.61 15.41
CA ARG A 529 27.25 50.35 16.04
C ARG A 529 26.28 49.62 15.10
N GLY A 530 26.33 49.89 13.80
CA GLY A 530 25.53 49.21 12.80
C GLY A 530 25.90 47.73 12.65
N GLU A 531 27.20 47.41 12.63
CA GLU A 531 27.69 46.03 12.55
C GLU A 531 27.45 45.25 13.85
N GLU A 532 27.60 45.89 15.00
CA GLU A 532 27.32 45.27 16.31
C GLU A 532 25.82 45.04 16.54
N GLN A 533 24.95 45.93 16.04
CA GLN A 533 23.50 45.72 16.03
C GLN A 533 23.07 44.64 15.02
N GLN A 534 23.73 44.54 13.86
CA GLN A 534 23.46 43.47 12.90
C GLN A 534 23.92 42.10 13.38
N ALA A 535 25.04 42.02 14.12
CA ALA A 535 25.49 40.79 14.77
C ALA A 535 24.52 40.34 15.88
N ASN A 536 24.13 41.25 16.77
CA ASN A 536 23.14 40.98 17.81
C ASN A 536 21.74 40.67 17.26
N ALA A 537 21.35 41.25 16.12
CA ALA A 537 20.10 40.93 15.44
C ALA A 537 20.15 39.53 14.79
N LYS A 538 21.27 39.14 14.18
CA LYS A 538 21.47 37.79 13.63
C LYS A 538 21.53 36.72 14.71
N GLU A 539 22.12 37.00 15.86
CA GLU A 539 22.14 36.07 17.00
C GLU A 539 20.74 35.90 17.62
N LYS A 540 19.98 37.00 17.74
CA LYS A 540 18.57 36.95 18.18
C LYS A 540 17.65 36.27 17.16
N LEU A 541 17.89 36.45 15.86
CA LEU A 541 17.20 35.70 14.79
C LEU A 541 17.56 34.22 14.84
N GLY A 542 18.83 33.85 15.05
CA GLY A 542 19.23 32.45 15.21
C GLY A 542 18.64 31.77 16.46
N LEU A 543 18.54 32.51 17.58
CA LEU A 543 17.86 32.03 18.79
C LEU A 543 16.33 31.95 18.61
N ALA A 544 15.73 32.83 17.82
CA ALA A 544 14.31 32.78 17.47
C ALA A 544 14.02 31.60 16.52
N ASP A 545 14.87 31.38 15.51
CA ASP A 545 14.76 30.26 14.58
C ASP A 545 14.97 28.91 15.27
N ALA A 546 15.89 28.82 16.23
CA ALA A 546 16.08 27.64 17.06
C ALA A 546 14.86 27.36 17.95
N LYS A 547 14.27 28.39 18.56
CA LYS A 547 13.03 28.24 19.35
C LYS A 547 11.83 27.89 18.48
N VAL A 548 11.70 28.46 17.29
CA VAL A 548 10.65 28.12 16.32
C VAL A 548 10.84 26.69 15.81
N LEU A 549 12.09 26.23 15.63
CA LEU A 549 12.38 24.85 15.24
C LEU A 549 12.03 23.88 16.39
N GLU A 550 12.39 24.20 17.63
CA GLU A 550 12.06 23.41 18.82
C GLU A 550 10.54 23.35 19.04
N GLU A 551 9.85 24.48 18.87
CA GLU A 551 8.39 24.57 19.00
C GLU A 551 7.67 23.88 17.83
N LYS A 552 8.21 23.93 16.61
CA LYS A 552 7.73 23.12 15.47
C LYS A 552 7.93 21.63 15.70
N LEU A 553 9.09 21.20 16.18
CA LEU A 553 9.37 19.80 16.49
C LEU A 553 8.50 19.30 17.65
N ALA A 554 8.26 20.14 18.67
CA ALA A 554 7.35 19.85 19.77
C ALA A 554 5.88 19.81 19.30
N ALA A 555 5.47 20.70 18.39
CA ALA A 555 4.15 20.68 17.78
C ALA A 555 3.96 19.46 16.87
N GLN A 556 5.00 19.03 16.16
CA GLN A 556 4.99 17.86 15.28
C GLN A 556 4.95 16.56 16.09
N ALA A 557 5.72 16.47 17.18
CA ALA A 557 5.65 15.35 18.13
C ALA A 557 4.29 15.29 18.87
N ARG A 558 3.71 16.45 19.21
CA ARG A 558 2.33 16.51 19.76
C ARG A 558 1.29 16.12 18.71
N GLY A 559 1.46 16.54 17.45
CA GLY A 559 0.58 16.17 16.35
C GLY A 559 0.61 14.67 16.07
N GLU A 560 1.79 14.06 16.02
CA GLU A 560 1.94 12.60 15.88
C GLU A 560 1.40 11.84 17.09
N GLY A 561 1.63 12.35 18.31
CA GLY A 561 1.05 11.80 19.53
C GLY A 561 -0.48 11.91 19.59
N GLN A 562 -1.05 13.02 19.15
CA GLN A 562 -2.49 13.25 19.07
C GLN A 562 -3.15 12.41 17.97
N LEU A 563 -2.48 12.25 16.82
CA LEU A 563 -2.93 11.34 15.77
C LEU A 563 -2.88 9.88 16.24
N GLY A 564 -1.82 9.48 16.95
CA GLY A 564 -1.71 8.16 17.58
C GLY A 564 -2.78 7.92 18.64
N ALA A 565 -3.06 8.91 19.50
CA ALA A 565 -4.11 8.84 20.52
C ALA A 565 -5.52 8.82 19.91
N ALA A 566 -5.76 9.64 18.88
CA ALA A 566 -7.03 9.66 18.15
C ALA A 566 -7.25 8.33 17.41
N GLN A 567 -6.21 7.75 16.80
CA GLN A 567 -6.29 6.43 16.17
C GLN A 567 -6.55 5.33 17.21
N ALA A 568 -5.84 5.36 18.35
CA ALA A 568 -6.08 4.41 19.44
C ALA A 568 -7.50 4.55 20.01
N GLU A 569 -8.04 5.76 20.09
CA GLU A 569 -9.40 6.02 20.54
C GLU A 569 -10.45 5.59 19.51
N VAL A 570 -10.22 5.82 18.22
CA VAL A 570 -11.08 5.29 17.14
C VAL A 570 -11.08 3.77 17.13
N ILE A 571 -9.92 3.13 17.30
CA ILE A 571 -9.81 1.67 17.43
C ILE A 571 -10.57 1.19 18.67
N ARG A 572 -10.41 1.86 19.81
CA ARG A 572 -11.13 1.55 21.06
C ARG A 572 -12.64 1.70 20.88
N GLN A 573 -13.10 2.78 20.25
CA GLN A 573 -14.52 3.03 20.01
C GLN A 573 -15.10 2.02 19.02
N ARG A 574 -14.36 1.65 17.97
CA ARG A 574 -14.76 0.61 17.03
C ARG A 574 -14.87 -0.75 17.72
N LEU A 575 -13.86 -1.16 18.48
CA LEU A 575 -13.89 -2.42 19.23
C LEU A 575 -15.00 -2.43 20.28
N LYS A 576 -15.27 -1.29 20.91
CA LYS A 576 -16.40 -1.14 21.84
C LYS A 576 -17.75 -1.22 21.13
N ALA A 577 -17.91 -0.55 19.99
CA ALA A 577 -19.12 -0.62 19.18
C ALA A 577 -19.36 -2.03 18.61
N GLU A 578 -18.28 -2.73 18.22
CA GLU A 578 -18.34 -4.14 17.82
C GLU A 578 -18.74 -5.02 19.00
N ALA A 579 -18.17 -4.81 20.20
CA ALA A 579 -18.54 -5.56 21.41
C ALA A 579 -19.99 -5.29 21.86
N ASP A 580 -20.44 -4.03 21.84
CA ASP A 580 -21.80 -3.63 22.18
C ASP A 580 -22.79 -4.19 21.14
N GLY A 581 -22.46 -4.11 19.84
CA GLY A 581 -23.25 -4.69 18.76
C GLY A 581 -23.34 -6.22 18.84
N LEU A 582 -22.25 -6.89 19.24
CA LEU A 582 -22.25 -8.34 19.49
C LEU A 582 -23.14 -8.68 20.69
N THR A 583 -23.06 -7.88 21.76
CA THR A 583 -23.87 -8.04 22.98
C THR A 583 -25.36 -7.86 22.68
N ASP A 584 -25.72 -6.86 21.89
CA ASP A 584 -27.10 -6.62 21.49
C ASP A 584 -27.60 -7.67 20.49
N LYS A 585 -26.72 -8.20 19.63
CA LYS A 585 -27.02 -9.36 18.79
C LYS A 585 -27.30 -10.60 19.65
N PHE A 586 -26.50 -10.88 20.67
CA PHE A 586 -26.73 -12.01 21.59
C PHE A 586 -28.03 -11.86 22.39
N LYS A 587 -28.32 -10.67 22.92
CA LYS A 587 -29.62 -10.40 23.58
C LYS A 587 -30.79 -10.59 22.62
N SER A 588 -30.65 -10.16 21.37
CA SER A 588 -31.68 -10.36 20.35
C SER A 588 -31.86 -11.85 20.02
N MET A 589 -30.76 -12.63 19.99
CA MET A 589 -30.81 -14.08 19.80
C MET A 589 -31.43 -14.84 20.98
N ASP A 590 -31.29 -14.34 22.20
CA ASP A 590 -31.97 -14.89 23.39
C ASP A 590 -33.50 -14.78 23.29
N HIS A 591 -34.00 -13.77 22.59
CA HIS A 591 -35.44 -13.56 22.36
C HIS A 591 -36.01 -14.31 21.14
N LEU A 592 -35.18 -15.01 20.35
CA LEU A 592 -35.62 -15.83 19.23
C LEU A 592 -36.09 -17.23 19.68
N SER A 593 -37.06 -17.82 18.97
CA SER A 593 -37.43 -19.22 19.16
C SER A 593 -36.32 -20.17 18.70
N ASP A 594 -36.25 -21.39 19.26
CA ASP A 594 -35.18 -22.36 18.97
C ASP A 594 -35.00 -22.64 17.46
N THR A 595 -36.10 -22.67 16.71
CA THR A 595 -36.08 -22.84 15.24
C THR A 595 -35.50 -21.63 14.49
N ALA A 596 -35.81 -20.41 14.94
CA ALA A 596 -35.28 -19.18 14.35
C ALA A 596 -33.81 -18.98 14.69
N ARG A 597 -33.40 -19.34 15.92
CA ARG A 597 -32.00 -19.33 16.35
C ARG A 597 -31.16 -20.32 15.53
N ALA A 598 -31.65 -21.54 15.29
CA ALA A 598 -30.95 -22.52 14.47
C ALA A 598 -30.77 -22.07 13.01
N HIS A 599 -31.76 -21.38 12.44
CA HIS A 599 -31.65 -20.80 11.09
C HIS A 599 -30.64 -19.65 11.04
N GLU A 600 -30.65 -18.75 12.04
CA GLU A 600 -29.66 -17.67 12.13
C GLU A 600 -28.24 -18.20 12.37
N GLU A 601 -28.05 -19.21 13.22
CA GLU A 601 -26.77 -19.88 13.40
C GLU A 601 -26.27 -20.54 12.11
N PHE A 602 -27.16 -21.19 11.35
CA PHE A 602 -26.83 -21.76 10.05
C PHE A 602 -26.40 -20.69 9.04
N ARG A 603 -27.15 -19.58 8.97
CA ARG A 603 -26.82 -18.43 8.11
C ARG A 603 -25.46 -17.82 8.48
N MET A 604 -25.23 -17.58 9.77
CA MET A 604 -23.95 -17.04 10.27
C MET A 604 -22.78 -17.98 9.97
N ARG A 605 -23.00 -19.31 10.04
CA ARG A 605 -21.98 -20.29 9.65
C ARG A 605 -21.63 -20.18 8.17
N LEU A 606 -22.63 -20.11 7.30
CA LEU A 606 -22.40 -19.92 5.85
C LEU A 606 -21.69 -18.60 5.54
N GLU A 607 -22.07 -17.51 6.22
CA GLU A 607 -21.43 -16.21 6.05
C GLU A 607 -19.96 -16.24 6.50
N LYS A 608 -19.67 -16.92 7.62
CA LYS A 608 -18.30 -17.12 8.11
C LYS A 608 -17.47 -18.04 7.21
N GLU A 609 -18.06 -19.09 6.65
CA GLU A 609 -17.42 -19.95 5.66
C GLU A 609 -17.11 -19.17 4.37
N PHE A 610 -18.02 -18.30 3.93
CA PHE A 610 -17.79 -17.41 2.79
C PHE A 610 -16.65 -16.42 3.05
N GLU A 611 -16.62 -15.80 4.23
CA GLU A 611 -15.55 -14.88 4.64
C GLU A 611 -14.19 -15.59 4.70
N GLN A 612 -14.13 -16.79 5.28
CA GLN A 612 -12.92 -17.63 5.27
C GLN A 612 -12.48 -18.00 3.86
N ALA A 613 -13.42 -18.35 2.98
CA ALA A 613 -13.12 -18.66 1.59
C ALA A 613 -12.53 -17.44 0.87
N MET A 614 -13.13 -16.26 1.04
CA MET A 614 -12.61 -15.01 0.45
C MET A 614 -11.22 -14.64 0.98
N ALA A 615 -11.01 -14.70 2.30
CA ALA A 615 -9.70 -14.45 2.90
C ALA A 615 -8.63 -15.44 2.39
N SER A 616 -9.00 -16.71 2.20
CA SER A 616 -8.09 -17.70 1.60
C SER A 616 -7.78 -17.42 0.13
N ILE A 617 -8.74 -16.88 -0.64
CA ILE A 617 -8.54 -16.50 -2.03
C ILE A 617 -7.59 -15.29 -2.11
N ASP A 618 -7.77 -14.30 -1.25
CA ASP A 618 -6.91 -13.13 -1.20
C ASP A 618 -5.47 -13.49 -0.78
N ALA A 619 -5.31 -14.36 0.23
CA ALA A 619 -4.00 -14.89 0.59
C ALA A 619 -3.35 -15.65 -0.58
N ASN A 620 -4.11 -16.48 -1.30
CA ASN A 620 -3.60 -17.18 -2.49
C ASN A 620 -3.22 -16.22 -3.62
N LYS A 621 -3.95 -15.12 -3.80
CA LYS A 621 -3.63 -14.08 -4.79
C LYS A 621 -2.32 -13.38 -4.44
N GLU A 622 -2.08 -13.09 -3.17
CA GLU A 622 -0.85 -12.48 -2.69
C GLU A 622 0.34 -13.41 -2.84
N ILE A 623 0.19 -14.68 -2.43
CA ILE A 623 1.20 -15.74 -2.66
C ILE A 623 1.49 -15.90 -4.15
N ALA A 624 0.46 -15.91 -5.01
CA ALA A 624 0.66 -16.03 -6.45
C ALA A 624 1.43 -14.84 -7.03
N ARG A 625 1.22 -13.63 -6.50
CA ARG A 625 1.94 -12.42 -6.87
C ARG A 625 3.41 -12.48 -6.45
N GLU A 626 3.68 -12.81 -5.19
CA GLU A 626 5.05 -12.96 -4.70
C GLU A 626 5.80 -14.08 -5.43
N GLN A 627 5.14 -15.21 -5.70
CA GLN A 627 5.74 -16.28 -6.50
C GLN A 627 6.03 -15.82 -7.94
N ALA A 628 5.17 -15.00 -8.55
CA ALA A 628 5.41 -14.44 -9.87
C ALA A 628 6.60 -13.47 -9.85
N ASP A 629 6.74 -12.66 -8.80
CA ASP A 629 7.86 -11.73 -8.62
C ASP A 629 9.19 -12.48 -8.39
N VAL A 630 9.18 -13.54 -7.58
CA VAL A 630 10.34 -14.43 -7.38
C VAL A 630 10.73 -15.12 -8.68
N LEU A 631 9.76 -15.64 -9.45
CA LEU A 631 10.01 -16.25 -10.76
C LEU A 631 10.54 -15.23 -11.76
N ALA A 632 10.00 -14.01 -11.78
CA ALA A 632 10.47 -12.94 -12.64
C ALA A 632 11.92 -12.54 -12.29
N ALA A 633 12.22 -12.38 -11.00
CA ALA A 633 13.58 -12.09 -10.54
C ALA A 633 14.56 -13.23 -10.86
N ALA A 634 14.13 -14.49 -10.71
CA ALA A 634 14.92 -15.66 -11.08
C ALA A 634 15.20 -15.69 -12.59
N LEU A 635 14.17 -15.57 -13.43
CA LEU A 635 14.32 -15.55 -14.89
C LEU A 635 15.18 -14.38 -15.38
N THR A 636 15.07 -13.21 -14.73
CA THR A 636 15.89 -12.03 -15.07
C THR A 636 17.38 -12.26 -14.79
N LYS A 637 17.72 -13.01 -13.74
CA LYS A 637 19.11 -13.36 -13.40
C LYS A 637 19.66 -14.55 -14.17
N THR A 638 18.80 -15.30 -14.87
CA THR A 638 19.20 -16.54 -15.55
C THR A 638 19.49 -16.24 -17.01
N ASN A 639 20.75 -16.38 -17.45
CA ASN A 639 21.10 -16.28 -18.86
C ASN A 639 20.65 -17.55 -19.59
N ILE A 640 19.50 -17.49 -20.25
CA ILE A 640 18.97 -18.60 -21.05
C ILE A 640 19.43 -18.40 -22.51
N GLU A 641 20.46 -19.13 -22.93
CA GLU A 641 20.83 -19.23 -24.34
C GLU A 641 19.92 -20.23 -25.05
N ILE A 642 18.95 -19.71 -25.82
CA ILE A 642 18.05 -20.52 -26.63
C ILE A 642 18.71 -20.79 -27.98
N VAL A 643 19.28 -21.98 -28.15
CA VAL A 643 19.86 -22.43 -29.43
C VAL A 643 18.81 -23.24 -30.21
N GLY A 644 18.19 -22.62 -31.22
CA GLY A 644 17.36 -23.33 -32.21
C GLY A 644 15.88 -22.92 -32.21
N GLY A 645 15.42 -22.40 -33.34
CA GLY A 645 14.14 -21.70 -33.51
C GLY A 645 12.92 -22.58 -33.80
N ASP A 646 12.47 -23.34 -32.81
CA ASP A 646 11.10 -23.85 -32.82
C ASP A 646 10.46 -23.59 -31.45
N GLY A 647 9.38 -22.80 -31.42
CA GLY A 647 8.68 -22.37 -30.19
C GLY A 647 8.05 -23.49 -29.35
N SER A 648 8.37 -24.75 -29.65
CA SER A 648 7.95 -25.95 -28.93
C SER A 648 8.54 -26.01 -27.52
N PHE A 649 9.76 -25.51 -27.29
CA PHE A 649 10.38 -25.52 -25.97
C PHE A 649 9.70 -24.56 -25.00
N PHE A 650 9.38 -23.34 -25.45
CA PHE A 650 8.59 -22.37 -24.68
C PHE A 650 7.20 -22.93 -24.33
N ASN A 651 6.53 -23.55 -25.30
CA ASN A 651 5.24 -24.19 -25.09
C ASN A 651 5.30 -25.40 -24.15
N THR A 652 6.40 -26.15 -24.14
CA THR A 652 6.57 -27.31 -23.25
C THR A 652 6.90 -26.85 -21.83
N PHE A 653 7.75 -25.84 -21.70
CA PHE A 653 8.09 -25.21 -20.43
C PHE A 653 6.88 -24.51 -19.79
N SER A 654 6.11 -23.73 -20.54
CA SER A 654 4.90 -23.06 -20.05
C SER A 654 3.83 -24.07 -19.62
N LYS A 655 3.64 -25.15 -20.39
CA LYS A 655 2.74 -26.25 -20.02
C LYS A 655 3.20 -26.96 -18.75
N ALA A 656 4.49 -27.29 -18.61
CA ALA A 656 5.02 -27.95 -17.42
C ALA A 656 4.87 -27.09 -16.15
N LEU A 657 5.13 -25.78 -16.25
CA LEU A 657 4.97 -24.85 -15.13
C LEU A 657 3.49 -24.70 -14.71
N SER A 658 2.58 -24.65 -15.69
CA SER A 658 1.14 -24.56 -15.43
C SER A 658 0.54 -25.86 -14.86
N LEU A 659 1.03 -27.02 -15.30
CA LEU A 659 0.62 -28.32 -14.77
C LEU A 659 1.12 -28.54 -13.34
N GLY A 660 2.34 -28.12 -13.02
CA GLY A 660 2.89 -28.23 -11.66
C GLY A 660 2.05 -27.48 -10.63
N LYS A 661 1.65 -26.24 -10.92
CA LYS A 661 0.79 -25.45 -10.02
C LYS A 661 -0.65 -25.99 -9.91
N ALA A 662 -1.20 -26.55 -11.00
CA ALA A 662 -2.54 -27.14 -10.97
C ALA A 662 -2.59 -28.42 -10.10
N VAL A 663 -1.52 -29.20 -10.09
CA VAL A 663 -1.41 -30.42 -9.27
C VAL A 663 -1.26 -30.07 -7.78
N ASP A 664 -0.44 -29.07 -7.43
CA ASP A 664 -0.33 -28.61 -6.03
C ASP A 664 -1.66 -28.08 -5.48
N GLY A 665 -2.37 -27.24 -6.26
CA GLY A 665 -3.66 -26.69 -5.84
C GLY A 665 -4.77 -27.76 -5.70
N PHE A 666 -4.70 -28.84 -6.49
CA PHE A 666 -5.60 -29.99 -6.36
C PHE A 666 -5.26 -30.85 -5.13
N MET A 667 -3.97 -31.02 -4.84
CA MET A 667 -3.49 -31.82 -3.71
C MET A 667 -3.79 -31.15 -2.37
N ASP A 668 -3.81 -29.81 -2.29
CA ASP A 668 -4.12 -29.10 -1.06
C ASP A 668 -5.61 -29.00 -0.73
N LYS A 669 -6.48 -28.93 -1.74
CA LYS A 669 -7.93 -28.72 -1.55
C LYS A 669 -8.75 -30.00 -1.40
N SER A 670 -8.23 -31.16 -1.80
CA SER A 670 -8.97 -32.42 -1.72
C SER A 670 -8.43 -33.32 -0.61
N SER A 671 -9.19 -33.44 0.48
CA SER A 671 -8.95 -34.42 1.55
C SER A 671 -8.91 -35.85 1.00
N PHE A 672 -9.73 -36.15 -0.01
CA PHE A 672 -9.75 -37.44 -0.70
C PHE A 672 -8.50 -37.69 -1.56
N ALA A 673 -7.94 -36.65 -2.21
CA ALA A 673 -6.69 -36.78 -2.96
C ALA A 673 -5.49 -37.00 -2.02
N LYS A 674 -5.42 -36.27 -0.90
CA LYS A 674 -4.43 -36.51 0.17
C LYS A 674 -4.54 -37.93 0.71
N GLU A 675 -5.74 -38.40 1.04
CA GLU A 675 -5.98 -39.75 1.57
C GLU A 675 -5.70 -40.84 0.52
N SER A 676 -6.00 -40.60 -0.75
CA SER A 676 -5.73 -41.53 -1.85
C SER A 676 -4.24 -41.61 -2.19
N VAL A 677 -3.51 -40.51 -2.11
CA VAL A 677 -2.06 -40.47 -2.34
C VAL A 677 -1.31 -41.05 -1.14
N GLU A 678 -1.73 -40.79 0.10
CA GLU A 678 -1.20 -41.48 1.29
C GLU A 678 -1.48 -42.99 1.22
N LYS A 679 -2.69 -43.39 0.80
CA LYS A 679 -3.03 -44.80 0.56
C LYS A 679 -2.25 -45.41 -0.60
N LEU A 680 -1.82 -44.62 -1.58
CA LEU A 680 -1.03 -45.08 -2.72
C LEU A 680 0.46 -45.21 -2.36
N ILE A 681 1.00 -44.26 -1.59
CA ILE A 681 2.39 -44.27 -1.11
C ILE A 681 2.58 -45.38 -0.07
N ASN A 682 1.56 -45.69 0.74
CA ASN A 682 1.62 -46.76 1.74
C ASN A 682 1.23 -48.16 1.23
N ARG A 683 0.98 -48.35 -0.07
CA ARG A 683 0.56 -49.64 -0.62
C ARG A 683 1.68 -50.35 -1.40
N LYS A 684 2.36 -51.26 -0.71
CA LYS A 684 3.04 -52.40 -1.35
C LYS A 684 1.98 -53.44 -1.74
N ASP A 685 1.56 -53.47 -3.01
CA ASP A 685 1.27 -54.67 -3.79
C ASP A 685 0.29 -54.42 -4.96
N ASP A 686 0.63 -55.07 -6.08
CA ASP A 686 -0.01 -55.09 -7.40
C ASP A 686 -1.54 -55.28 -7.37
N LYS A 687 -2.28 -54.28 -7.87
CA LYS A 687 -3.53 -54.46 -8.64
C LYS A 687 -3.92 -53.14 -9.33
N LYS A 688 -4.09 -53.19 -10.66
CA LYS A 688 -4.52 -52.07 -11.52
C LYS A 688 -5.88 -51.53 -11.06
N ILE A 689 -5.97 -50.20 -10.93
CA ILE A 689 -7.20 -49.47 -10.59
C ILE A 689 -8.14 -49.49 -11.80
N ASP A 690 -9.41 -49.82 -11.58
CA ASP A 690 -10.44 -49.89 -12.60
C ASP A 690 -11.07 -48.51 -12.83
N ILE A 691 -10.50 -47.76 -13.78
CA ILE A 691 -10.83 -46.35 -14.10
C ILE A 691 -12.32 -46.19 -14.50
N ALA A 692 -12.95 -47.26 -14.99
CA ALA A 692 -14.36 -47.26 -15.40
C ALA A 692 -15.35 -47.13 -14.23
N ALA A 693 -14.97 -47.57 -13.02
CA ALA A 693 -15.82 -47.43 -11.83
C ALA A 693 -15.77 -46.01 -11.26
N LEU A 694 -14.60 -45.35 -11.34
CA LEU A 694 -14.38 -43.97 -10.87
C LEU A 694 -15.14 -42.93 -11.70
N LEU A 695 -15.26 -43.13 -13.01
CA LEU A 695 -15.98 -42.23 -13.93
C LEU A 695 -17.52 -42.34 -13.86
N LYS A 696 -18.04 -43.38 -13.17
CA LYS A 696 -19.48 -43.59 -12.98
C LYS A 696 -20.01 -43.07 -11.64
N ASN A 697 -19.13 -42.55 -10.78
CA ASN A 697 -19.55 -42.00 -9.50
C ASN A 697 -20.22 -40.62 -9.72
N PRO A 698 -21.46 -40.41 -9.24
CA PRO A 698 -22.21 -39.16 -9.44
C PRO A 698 -21.44 -37.91 -8.98
N GLU A 699 -20.70 -37.97 -7.88
CA GLU A 699 -19.93 -36.83 -7.37
C GLU A 699 -18.78 -36.42 -8.30
N VAL A 700 -18.18 -37.40 -8.99
CA VAL A 700 -17.08 -37.17 -9.94
C VAL A 700 -17.62 -36.58 -11.25
N GLN A 701 -18.83 -36.97 -11.67
CA GLN A 701 -19.48 -36.36 -12.84
C GLN A 701 -19.89 -34.92 -12.59
N ASP A 702 -20.41 -34.59 -11.41
CA ASP A 702 -20.75 -33.21 -11.05
C ASP A 702 -19.51 -32.31 -10.97
N LEU A 703 -18.37 -32.86 -10.54
CA LEU A 703 -17.11 -32.15 -10.50
C LEU A 703 -16.50 -31.95 -11.90
N ILE A 704 -16.64 -32.92 -12.80
CA ILE A 704 -16.26 -32.77 -14.21
C ILE A 704 -17.15 -31.74 -14.91
N ASN A 705 -18.45 -31.77 -14.65
CA ASN A 705 -19.42 -30.84 -15.24
C ASN A 705 -19.22 -29.41 -14.76
N SER A 706 -18.91 -29.20 -13.47
CA SER A 706 -18.58 -27.88 -12.93
C SER A 706 -17.24 -27.35 -13.46
N PHE A 707 -16.24 -28.23 -13.66
CA PHE A 707 -14.97 -27.85 -14.27
C PHE A 707 -15.10 -27.51 -15.76
N MET A 708 -15.97 -28.21 -16.49
CA MET A 708 -16.28 -27.91 -17.90
C MET A 708 -17.11 -26.63 -18.04
N ALA A 709 -18.02 -26.35 -17.09
CA ALA A 709 -18.79 -25.11 -17.03
C ALA A 709 -17.88 -23.89 -16.77
N ALA A 710 -16.87 -24.02 -15.91
CA ALA A 710 -15.89 -22.97 -15.64
C ALA A 710 -14.99 -22.63 -16.85
N LYS A 711 -14.94 -23.49 -17.87
CA LYS A 711 -14.12 -23.30 -19.07
C LYS A 711 -14.91 -22.91 -20.34
N GLY A 712 -16.19 -22.58 -20.22
CA GLY A 712 -16.98 -21.99 -21.31
C GLY A 712 -17.15 -22.89 -22.54
N ALA A 713 -17.33 -24.20 -22.36
CA ALA A 713 -17.66 -25.13 -23.44
C ALA A 713 -19.08 -25.69 -23.26
N ASN A 714 -19.98 -25.29 -24.15
CA ASN A 714 -21.40 -25.68 -24.19
C ASN A 714 -21.55 -27.20 -24.45
N PRO A 715 -22.34 -27.97 -23.68
CA PRO A 715 -22.46 -29.41 -23.92
C PRO A 715 -23.62 -29.73 -24.88
N GLN A 716 -23.29 -30.16 -26.10
CA GLN A 716 -24.18 -31.07 -26.84
C GLN A 716 -23.65 -32.48 -26.71
N VAL A 717 -24.28 -33.29 -25.84
CA VAL A 717 -24.10 -34.75 -25.85
C VAL A 717 -25.41 -35.36 -26.34
N LYS A 718 -25.34 -35.95 -27.54
CA LYS A 718 -26.37 -36.81 -28.12
C LYS A 718 -26.66 -37.97 -27.18
N THR A 719 -27.91 -38.07 -26.73
CA THR A 719 -28.45 -39.26 -26.07
C THR A 719 -28.57 -40.38 -27.10
N VAL A 720 -27.88 -41.49 -26.86
CA VAL A 720 -28.08 -42.75 -27.59
C VAL A 720 -29.32 -43.42 -27.00
N SER A 721 -30.34 -43.61 -27.83
CA SER A 721 -31.59 -44.28 -27.47
C SER A 721 -31.36 -45.77 -27.22
N ALA A 722 -31.82 -46.26 -26.08
CA ALA A 722 -32.17 -47.67 -25.90
C ALA A 722 -33.69 -47.78 -25.65
N LYS A 723 -34.28 -48.76 -26.32
CA LYS A 723 -35.71 -49.03 -26.57
C LYS A 723 -36.46 -49.49 -25.30
N PRO A 724 -37.80 -49.27 -25.18
CA PRO A 724 -38.56 -49.60 -23.98
C PRO A 724 -39.05 -51.05 -23.96
N GLU A 725 -38.98 -51.70 -22.80
CA GLU A 725 -39.75 -52.90 -22.46
C GLU A 725 -40.77 -52.58 -21.35
N ALA A 726 -41.93 -53.22 -21.46
CA ALA A 726 -43.18 -52.93 -20.75
C ALA A 726 -43.19 -53.40 -19.29
N PRO A 727 -44.17 -52.95 -18.48
CA PRO A 727 -44.21 -53.17 -17.05
C PRO A 727 -44.86 -54.52 -16.69
N THR A 728 -44.39 -55.13 -15.60
CA THR A 728 -45.17 -56.13 -14.84
C THR A 728 -45.08 -55.82 -13.37
N ASP A 729 -46.26 -55.85 -12.78
CA ASP A 729 -46.59 -55.83 -11.36
C ASP A 729 -45.67 -56.70 -10.50
N ASP A 730 -45.30 -56.22 -9.32
CA ASP A 730 -45.84 -56.84 -8.11
C ASP A 730 -45.68 -55.95 -6.87
N GLN A 731 -46.72 -55.96 -6.06
CA GLN A 731 -46.90 -55.24 -4.81
C GLN A 731 -46.11 -55.91 -3.66
N LEU A 732 -45.47 -55.11 -2.81
CA LEU A 732 -45.60 -55.13 -1.33
C LEU A 732 -44.80 -54.01 -0.68
#